data_AF-A0A970UFD3-F1
#
_entry.id   AF-A0A970UFD3-F1
#
_cell.length_a   1.000
_cell.length_b   1.000
_cell.length_c   1.000
_cell.angle_alpha   90.00
_cell.angle_beta   90.00
_cell.angle_gamma   90.00
#
_symmetry.space_group_name_H-M   'P 1'
#
loop_
_entity.id
_entity.type
_entity.pdbx_description
1 polymer ?
#
loop_
_entity_poly.entity_id
_entity_poly.type
_entity_poly.pdbx_seq_one_letter_code
_entity_poly.pdbx_strand_id
1 'polypeptide(L)'
;MLPVVFWFDSEQATVLTDFFAKHKPRVLINMQHMQNGNARLQEFAALNIPVLQTLTYRDGNEQQWLQADQGIPARTVAPFLSVTESWGLSDPMVTAAVEDGRVTLMAAQIDSVLHKANQLIKLQQLPNSDKKIALLFWNHPMGEKNIAASHLNVPRSLVEITQALTQAGYTVTAQSETDFIDIAQQLLSGVYHPETLPDLYNRGLAKTLPLADYQQYLTTLPEDEQRALVNRWGPAQKHWALHSIDGQLQFVFPAINLGHLTLLPQPSRAGDPETFYHDTKVPPDHIYLAAYRYLNQQSINAIIHLGTHGTQEWLPGKDRGLSVTDYPFLTVGDIPVFYPYIQDNIGEAIQAKRRGRAVTISHQTPPFAPGGLYDELRDLNQLIEEYQQLELGAAQQQTQNKIIALVTELNLHQDMQWQTSQLTTEFAAFLAQLHDHLQLLAQEAIPLGLHTFGEPASVQNRLTTVMQQLGGPYYATLEVDAQQVFAVEAEQITESRPYQVLADYILNKNVPQDASSALLTLLQDGASNFENLSDPQELQALLNGLAGGFVLPGTGGDPVRNPQVPSGRNIYAFEADKIPTQSAYKAGGTALLELLKQHQQQHSGSTPKKIAFSLWSSEALRHLGVVESQILHALGLQPRWDQGGRLIALDIIPRQQLGRPRIDAVVQVTSVYRDQFDSFMHLLAGAIERLSQLDEDDNPIAQHSKLIEQQLLDNGVQKEQAKQLAQIRLFSNQPGDYGTGVSKLAMASTEWEDDSVLAEQFLSRMQYAYGTQHWGVALAATQGNLFSQQLK
;
A
#
# COMPACT_ATOMS: atom_id res chain seq x y z
N MET A 1 15.25 -20.70 -28.16
CA MET A 1 14.40 -19.54 -28.49
C MET A 1 14.95 -18.91 -29.77
N LEU A 2 14.09 -18.47 -30.71
CA LEU A 2 14.50 -17.68 -31.86
C LEU A 2 13.99 -16.24 -31.65
N PRO A 3 14.85 -15.26 -31.36
CA PRO A 3 14.40 -13.88 -31.23
C PRO A 3 13.96 -13.34 -32.58
N VAL A 4 12.82 -12.66 -32.62
CA VAL A 4 12.32 -11.95 -33.80
C VAL A 4 12.28 -10.47 -33.47
N VAL A 5 13.16 -9.70 -34.10
CA VAL A 5 13.15 -8.24 -34.01
C VAL A 5 12.27 -7.71 -35.14
N PHE A 6 11.34 -6.83 -34.82
CA PHE A 6 10.42 -6.22 -35.79
C PHE A 6 10.20 -4.75 -35.45
N TRP A 7 9.73 -3.99 -36.43
CA TRP A 7 9.44 -2.56 -36.33
C TRP A 7 8.04 -2.32 -36.88
N PHE A 8 7.33 -1.35 -36.30
CA PHE A 8 5.98 -1.02 -36.70
C PHE A 8 5.68 0.47 -36.58
N ASP A 9 4.67 0.94 -37.32
CA ASP A 9 4.12 2.29 -37.19
C ASP A 9 3.31 2.39 -35.90
N SER A 10 3.73 3.27 -35.00
CA SER A 10 3.16 3.39 -33.66
C SER A 10 1.70 3.88 -33.65
N GLU A 11 1.23 4.52 -34.72
CA GLU A 11 -0.16 4.99 -34.84
C GLU A 11 -1.14 3.88 -35.23
N GLN A 12 -0.67 2.82 -35.90
CA GLN A 12 -1.53 1.74 -36.37
C GLN A 12 -2.06 0.90 -35.19
N ALA A 13 -3.38 0.74 -35.07
CA ALA A 13 -4.02 0.15 -33.88
C ALA A 13 -3.88 -1.37 -33.73
N THR A 14 -3.72 -2.12 -34.83
CA THR A 14 -3.76 -3.61 -34.85
C THR A 14 -2.42 -4.25 -35.23
N VAL A 15 -1.34 -3.47 -35.27
CA VAL A 15 -0.09 -3.88 -35.89
C VAL A 15 0.62 -5.06 -35.21
N LEU A 16 0.60 -5.15 -33.88
CA LEU A 16 1.12 -6.29 -33.13
C LEU A 16 0.28 -7.53 -33.39
N THR A 17 -1.05 -7.41 -33.30
CA THR A 17 -1.96 -8.54 -33.56
C THR A 17 -1.84 -9.07 -35.00
N ASP A 18 -1.79 -8.18 -35.98
CA ASP A 18 -1.64 -8.52 -37.41
C ASP A 18 -0.28 -9.17 -37.70
N PHE A 19 0.81 -8.62 -37.16
CA PHE A 19 2.15 -9.16 -37.33
C PHE A 19 2.26 -10.54 -36.66
N PHE A 20 1.76 -10.68 -35.43
CA PHE A 20 1.92 -11.89 -34.65
C PHE A 20 0.92 -13.00 -34.95
N ALA A 21 -0.20 -12.72 -35.63
CA ALA A 21 -1.11 -13.74 -36.15
C ALA A 21 -0.36 -14.83 -36.96
N LYS A 22 0.74 -14.45 -37.62
CA LYS A 22 1.59 -15.36 -38.41
C LYS A 22 2.72 -16.02 -37.63
N HIS A 23 3.22 -15.37 -36.58
CA HIS A 23 4.47 -15.76 -35.90
C HIS A 23 4.28 -16.38 -34.51
N LYS A 24 3.10 -16.22 -33.88
CA LYS A 24 2.71 -16.83 -32.58
C LYS A 24 3.81 -16.74 -31.50
N PRO A 25 4.29 -15.53 -31.15
CA PRO A 25 5.24 -15.35 -30.06
C PRO A 25 4.65 -15.84 -28.73
N ARG A 26 5.53 -16.14 -27.78
CA ARG A 26 5.17 -16.62 -26.44
C ARG A 26 5.39 -15.58 -25.34
N VAL A 27 6.32 -14.66 -25.54
CA VAL A 27 6.64 -13.54 -24.64
C VAL A 27 7.05 -12.36 -25.52
N LEU A 28 6.68 -11.15 -25.10
CA LEU A 28 7.17 -9.90 -25.69
C LEU A 28 8.13 -9.22 -24.70
N ILE A 29 9.23 -8.70 -25.22
CA ILE A 29 10.19 -7.90 -24.45
C ILE A 29 10.16 -6.50 -25.06
N ASN A 30 9.62 -5.54 -24.32
CA ASN A 30 9.62 -4.16 -24.76
C ASN A 30 10.96 -3.50 -24.44
N MET A 31 11.65 -3.06 -25.50
CA MET A 31 12.92 -2.32 -25.41
C MET A 31 12.81 -0.88 -25.91
N GLN A 32 11.59 -0.41 -26.21
CA GLN A 32 11.36 0.88 -26.85
C GLN A 32 10.27 1.69 -26.14
N HIS A 33 10.20 2.98 -26.48
CA HIS A 33 9.08 3.83 -26.13
C HIS A 33 7.91 3.53 -27.07
N MET A 34 6.97 2.70 -26.63
CA MET A 34 5.75 2.44 -27.39
C MET A 34 4.78 3.62 -27.28
N GLN A 35 3.95 3.83 -28.30
CA GLN A 35 2.87 4.82 -28.28
C GLN A 35 1.51 4.15 -28.49
N ASN A 36 0.44 4.94 -28.40
CA ASN A 36 -0.95 4.50 -28.57
C ASN A 36 -1.36 3.44 -27.52
N GLY A 37 -1.24 3.81 -26.25
CA GLY A 37 -1.43 2.91 -25.11
C GLY A 37 -2.73 2.12 -25.12
N ASN A 38 -3.85 2.75 -25.47
CA ASN A 38 -5.15 2.09 -25.53
C ASN A 38 -5.17 0.97 -26.57
N ALA A 39 -4.60 1.20 -27.75
CA ALA A 39 -4.49 0.16 -28.78
C ALA A 39 -3.52 -0.94 -28.34
N ARG A 40 -2.35 -0.58 -27.80
CA ARG A 40 -1.36 -1.55 -27.29
C ARG A 40 -1.96 -2.47 -26.22
N LEU A 41 -2.72 -1.91 -25.28
CA LEU A 41 -3.42 -2.68 -24.26
C LEU A 41 -4.40 -3.69 -24.87
N GLN A 42 -5.22 -3.27 -25.84
CA GLN A 42 -6.16 -4.16 -26.53
C GLN A 42 -5.42 -5.28 -27.28
N GLU A 43 -4.28 -4.96 -27.90
CA GLU A 43 -3.45 -5.95 -28.59
C GLU A 43 -2.81 -6.94 -27.62
N PHE A 44 -2.25 -6.49 -26.49
CA PHE A 44 -1.68 -7.37 -25.47
C PHE A 44 -2.73 -8.31 -24.88
N ALA A 45 -3.93 -7.78 -24.61
CA ALA A 45 -5.07 -8.57 -24.16
C ALA A 45 -5.47 -9.64 -25.20
N ALA A 46 -5.56 -9.26 -26.47
CA ALA A 46 -5.91 -10.19 -27.56
C ALA A 46 -4.85 -11.27 -27.81
N LEU A 47 -3.57 -10.92 -27.68
CA LEU A 47 -2.45 -11.85 -27.83
C LEU A 47 -2.34 -12.82 -26.65
N ASN A 48 -2.76 -12.38 -25.46
CA ASN A 48 -2.69 -13.13 -24.20
C ASN A 48 -1.30 -13.73 -23.92
N ILE A 49 -0.25 -12.91 -24.09
CA ILE A 49 1.13 -13.29 -23.77
C ILE A 49 1.79 -12.25 -22.84
N PRO A 50 2.75 -12.65 -21.99
CA PRO A 50 3.41 -11.73 -21.08
C PRO A 50 4.21 -10.69 -21.86
N VAL A 51 4.23 -9.46 -21.33
CA VAL A 51 5.00 -8.35 -21.89
C VAL A 51 5.94 -7.82 -20.80
N LEU A 52 7.24 -8.05 -20.99
CA LEU A 52 8.30 -7.63 -20.07
C LEU A 52 8.80 -6.24 -20.44
N GLN A 53 8.97 -5.37 -19.44
CA GLN A 53 9.47 -4.00 -19.65
C GLN A 53 10.98 -3.92 -19.42
N THR A 54 11.70 -3.30 -20.36
CA THR A 54 13.12 -2.99 -20.18
C THR A 54 13.40 -1.50 -20.29
N LEU A 55 14.40 -1.02 -19.56
CA LEU A 55 14.78 0.39 -19.48
C LEU A 55 16.29 0.57 -19.69
N THR A 56 16.66 1.78 -20.12
CA THR A 56 18.05 2.25 -20.19
C THR A 56 18.30 3.29 -19.11
N TYR A 57 19.33 3.09 -18.29
CA TYR A 57 19.84 4.09 -17.38
C TYR A 57 20.63 5.15 -18.18
N ARG A 58 20.22 6.42 -18.07
CA ARG A 58 20.75 7.51 -18.90
C ARG A 58 21.63 8.50 -18.15
N ASP A 59 21.78 8.33 -16.84
CA ASP A 59 22.54 9.25 -15.97
C ASP A 59 24.00 8.85 -15.79
N GLY A 60 24.42 7.76 -16.42
CA GLY A 60 25.78 7.26 -16.32
C GLY A 60 25.95 5.89 -16.92
N ASN A 61 27.14 5.34 -16.70
CA ASN A 61 27.51 3.98 -17.09
C ASN A 61 27.03 2.93 -16.08
N GLU A 62 27.32 1.66 -16.35
CA GLU A 62 26.93 0.52 -15.51
C GLU A 62 27.47 0.64 -14.07
N GLN A 63 28.73 1.06 -13.89
CA GLN A 63 29.31 1.21 -12.55
C GLN A 63 28.59 2.28 -11.72
N GLN A 64 28.28 3.42 -12.34
CA GLN A 64 27.53 4.48 -11.69
C GLN A 64 26.11 4.03 -11.34
N TRP A 65 25.47 3.25 -12.21
CA TRP A 65 24.16 2.67 -11.95
C TRP A 65 24.18 1.66 -10.78
N LEU A 66 25.20 0.80 -10.72
CA LEU A 66 25.37 -0.15 -9.62
C LEU A 66 25.55 0.54 -8.27
N GLN A 67 26.15 1.73 -8.24
CA GLN A 67 26.33 2.54 -7.02
C GLN A 67 25.17 3.49 -6.72
N ALA A 68 24.20 3.62 -7.63
CA ALA A 68 23.06 4.51 -7.42
C ALA A 68 22.04 3.89 -6.44
N ASP A 69 21.48 4.72 -5.56
CA ASP A 69 20.35 4.35 -4.69
C ASP A 69 19.07 4.08 -5.49
N GLN A 70 18.93 4.75 -6.65
CA GLN A 70 17.80 4.61 -7.57
C GLN A 70 18.28 4.22 -8.96
N GLY A 71 17.92 3.03 -9.41
CA GLY A 71 18.28 2.55 -10.74
C GLY A 71 17.40 3.10 -11.88
N ILE A 72 16.21 3.61 -11.56
CA ILE A 72 15.34 4.33 -12.49
C ILE A 72 15.12 5.76 -11.93
N PRO A 73 15.68 6.80 -12.57
CA PRO A 73 15.54 8.19 -12.11
C PRO A 73 14.09 8.69 -12.16
N ALA A 74 13.71 9.61 -11.27
CA ALA A 74 12.36 10.19 -11.20
C ALA A 74 11.79 10.63 -12.57
N ARG A 75 12.60 11.33 -13.37
CA ARG A 75 12.20 11.84 -14.69
C ARG A 75 11.79 10.77 -15.70
N THR A 76 12.23 9.52 -15.51
CA THR A 76 11.94 8.41 -16.42
C THR A 76 10.75 7.58 -15.96
N VAL A 77 10.31 7.74 -14.70
CA VAL A 77 9.23 6.95 -14.09
C VAL A 77 7.92 7.13 -14.86
N ALA A 78 7.44 8.36 -15.03
CA ALA A 78 6.19 8.60 -15.75
C ALA A 78 6.21 8.03 -17.19
N PRO A 79 7.16 8.41 -18.08
CA PRO A 79 7.12 7.99 -19.48
C PRO A 79 7.49 6.52 -19.74
N PHE A 80 8.33 5.89 -18.90
CA PHE A 80 8.88 4.56 -19.18
C PHE A 80 8.52 3.48 -18.16
N LEU A 81 7.88 3.83 -17.06
CA LEU A 81 7.48 2.89 -16.02
C LEU A 81 5.98 2.95 -15.78
N SER A 82 5.45 4.06 -15.24
CA SER A 82 4.04 4.17 -14.85
C SER A 82 3.06 4.08 -16.01
N VAL A 83 3.36 4.75 -17.13
CA VAL A 83 2.52 4.62 -18.35
C VAL A 83 2.50 3.19 -18.86
N THR A 84 3.65 2.50 -18.89
CA THR A 84 3.70 1.10 -19.36
C THR A 84 3.05 0.12 -18.39
N GLU A 85 3.10 0.39 -17.07
CA GLU A 85 2.37 -0.37 -16.06
C GLU A 85 0.85 -0.31 -16.32
N SER A 86 0.33 0.84 -16.76
CA SER A 86 -1.09 0.99 -17.14
C SER A 86 -1.49 0.16 -18.35
N TRP A 87 -0.52 -0.26 -19.17
CA TRP A 87 -0.74 -1.15 -20.31
C TRP A 87 -0.49 -2.61 -19.96
N GLY A 88 -0.22 -2.93 -18.70
CA GLY A 88 -0.05 -4.28 -18.17
C GLY A 88 1.34 -4.87 -18.36
N LEU A 89 2.33 -4.06 -18.75
CA LEU A 89 3.72 -4.50 -18.76
C LEU A 89 4.18 -4.80 -17.33
N SER A 90 4.96 -5.86 -17.19
CA SER A 90 5.46 -6.36 -15.91
C SER A 90 6.99 -6.45 -15.88
N ASP A 91 7.53 -6.67 -14.68
CA ASP A 91 8.96 -6.95 -14.46
C ASP A 91 9.90 -5.88 -15.06
N PRO A 92 9.79 -4.62 -14.63
CA PRO A 92 10.60 -3.52 -15.18
C PRO A 92 12.09 -3.70 -14.84
N MET A 93 12.91 -3.99 -15.84
CA MET A 93 14.35 -4.23 -15.69
C MET A 93 15.21 -3.18 -16.39
N VAL A 94 16.22 -2.66 -15.70
CA VAL A 94 17.25 -1.81 -16.33
C VAL A 94 18.27 -2.73 -16.98
N THR A 95 18.36 -2.71 -18.31
CA THR A 95 19.17 -3.67 -19.07
C THR A 95 20.33 -3.03 -19.81
N ALA A 96 20.40 -1.70 -19.81
CA ALA A 96 21.45 -0.94 -20.46
C ALA A 96 21.77 0.34 -19.70
N ALA A 97 22.98 0.85 -19.87
CA ALA A 97 23.43 2.14 -19.35
C ALA A 97 24.06 2.98 -20.48
N VAL A 98 24.33 4.26 -20.24
CA VAL A 98 24.99 5.14 -21.22
C VAL A 98 26.47 5.27 -20.88
N GLU A 99 27.33 4.78 -21.76
CA GLU A 99 28.78 4.86 -21.65
C GLU A 99 29.35 5.61 -22.86
N ASP A 100 30.07 6.71 -22.61
CA ASP A 100 30.63 7.60 -23.65
C ASP A 100 29.61 8.03 -24.72
N GLY A 101 28.37 8.31 -24.28
CA GLY A 101 27.27 8.72 -25.15
C GLY A 101 26.64 7.58 -25.97
N ARG A 102 27.02 6.32 -25.72
CA ARG A 102 26.46 5.13 -26.37
C ARG A 102 25.69 4.28 -25.37
N VAL A 103 24.63 3.62 -25.84
CA VAL A 103 23.89 2.66 -25.03
C VAL A 103 24.67 1.34 -25.00
N THR A 104 25.11 0.92 -23.82
CA THR A 104 25.82 -0.34 -23.57
C THR A 104 24.93 -1.28 -22.78
N LEU A 105 24.78 -2.52 -23.24
CA LEU A 105 23.99 -3.55 -22.55
C LEU A 105 24.72 -4.06 -21.30
N MET A 106 23.96 -4.33 -20.24
CA MET A 106 24.46 -4.92 -18.99
C MET A 106 24.15 -6.42 -19.00
N ALA A 107 25.18 -7.25 -19.16
CA ALA A 107 25.03 -8.67 -19.46
C ALA A 107 24.19 -9.43 -18.42
N ALA A 108 24.49 -9.26 -17.12
CA ALA A 108 23.78 -9.96 -16.05
C ALA A 108 22.29 -9.61 -15.99
N GLN A 109 21.94 -8.37 -16.31
CA GLN A 109 20.56 -7.89 -16.38
C GLN A 109 19.81 -8.49 -17.57
N ILE A 110 20.45 -8.50 -18.74
CA ILE A 110 19.90 -9.12 -19.95
C ILE A 110 19.66 -10.62 -19.72
N ASP A 111 20.62 -11.32 -19.11
CA ASP A 111 20.48 -12.75 -18.82
C ASP A 111 19.27 -13.03 -17.93
N SER A 112 19.03 -12.22 -16.89
CA SER A 112 17.85 -12.39 -16.04
C SER A 112 16.52 -12.13 -16.78
N VAL A 113 16.45 -11.14 -17.67
CA VAL A 113 15.26 -10.95 -18.53
C VAL A 113 15.02 -12.19 -19.40
N LEU A 114 16.07 -12.74 -20.02
CA LEU A 114 15.98 -13.92 -20.88
C LEU A 114 15.62 -15.18 -20.09
N HIS A 115 16.16 -15.36 -18.89
CA HIS A 115 15.81 -16.47 -18.00
C HIS A 115 14.36 -16.37 -17.54
N LYS A 116 13.88 -15.19 -17.13
CA LYS A 116 12.46 -14.97 -16.81
C LYS A 116 11.56 -15.29 -17.99
N ALA A 117 11.91 -14.83 -19.19
CA ALA A 117 11.18 -15.15 -20.41
C ALA A 117 11.13 -16.67 -20.67
N ASN A 118 12.24 -17.39 -20.45
CA ASN A 118 12.28 -18.85 -20.56
C ASN A 118 11.36 -19.54 -19.53
N GLN A 119 11.29 -19.05 -18.28
CA GLN A 119 10.38 -19.59 -17.28
C GLN A 119 8.91 -19.37 -17.64
N LEU A 120 8.57 -18.18 -18.17
CA LEU A 120 7.23 -17.89 -18.68
C LEU A 120 6.85 -18.80 -19.85
N ILE A 121 7.79 -19.03 -20.79
CA ILE A 121 7.60 -19.97 -21.91
C ILE A 121 7.40 -21.40 -21.39
N LYS A 122 8.15 -21.79 -20.35
CA LYS A 122 8.03 -23.11 -19.72
C LYS A 122 6.65 -23.29 -19.07
N LEU A 123 6.13 -22.30 -18.34
CA LEU A 123 4.75 -22.30 -17.82
C LEU A 123 3.71 -22.50 -18.93
N GLN A 124 3.98 -21.90 -20.08
CA GLN A 124 3.16 -21.97 -21.27
C GLN A 124 3.21 -23.34 -21.98
N GLN A 125 4.30 -24.09 -21.84
CA GLN A 125 4.53 -25.37 -22.56
C GLN A 125 4.20 -26.60 -21.71
N LEU A 126 4.42 -26.53 -20.40
CA LEU A 126 4.16 -27.66 -19.52
C LEU A 126 2.66 -27.96 -19.41
N PRO A 127 2.26 -29.25 -19.44
CA PRO A 127 0.93 -29.65 -18.97
C PRO A 127 0.72 -29.18 -17.53
N ASN A 128 -0.51 -28.79 -17.18
CA ASN A 128 -0.80 -28.32 -15.82
C ASN A 128 -0.48 -29.37 -14.74
N SER A 129 -0.62 -30.66 -15.07
CA SER A 129 -0.26 -31.79 -14.19
C SER A 129 1.21 -31.78 -13.75
N ASP A 130 2.09 -31.24 -14.59
CA ASP A 130 3.54 -31.28 -14.41
C ASP A 130 4.09 -29.99 -13.82
N LYS A 131 3.26 -28.94 -13.72
CA LYS A 131 3.65 -27.66 -13.14
C LYS A 131 3.79 -27.77 -11.63
N LYS A 132 4.93 -27.33 -11.11
CA LYS A 132 5.23 -27.19 -9.69
C LYS A 132 5.08 -25.75 -9.25
N ILE A 133 4.26 -25.52 -8.23
CA ILE A 133 3.94 -24.19 -7.72
C ILE A 133 4.38 -24.10 -6.26
N ALA A 134 4.93 -22.96 -5.86
CA ALA A 134 5.10 -22.64 -4.44
C ALA A 134 4.05 -21.59 -4.05
N LEU A 135 3.38 -21.76 -2.91
CA LEU A 135 2.49 -20.75 -2.34
C LEU A 135 3.01 -20.37 -0.96
N LEU A 136 3.44 -19.11 -0.83
CA LEU A 136 3.87 -18.52 0.43
C LEU A 136 2.72 -17.70 0.98
N PHE A 137 2.19 -18.07 2.14
CA PHE A 137 1.15 -17.27 2.80
C PHE A 137 1.78 -16.33 3.83
N TRP A 138 1.24 -15.11 3.89
CA TRP A 138 1.59 -14.12 4.89
C TRP A 138 0.77 -14.33 6.16
N ASN A 139 1.36 -14.02 7.31
CA ASN A 139 0.69 -14.07 8.60
C ASN A 139 0.91 -12.76 9.36
N HIS A 140 0.03 -11.79 9.17
CA HIS A 140 0.06 -10.54 9.92
C HIS A 140 -1.36 -10.06 10.30
N PRO A 141 -1.60 -9.61 11.56
CA PRO A 141 -0.65 -9.52 12.68
C PRO A 141 -0.02 -10.86 13.05
N MET A 142 1.22 -10.85 13.54
CA MET A 142 1.96 -12.10 13.78
C MET A 142 1.28 -12.91 14.89
N GLY A 143 1.23 -14.24 14.74
CA GLY A 143 0.84 -15.14 15.83
C GLY A 143 0.80 -16.59 15.40
N GLU A 144 1.21 -17.52 16.27
CA GLU A 144 1.21 -18.96 15.98
C GLU A 144 -0.17 -19.49 15.57
N LYS A 145 -1.22 -18.94 16.21
CA LYS A 145 -2.62 -19.31 15.95
C LYS A 145 -3.34 -18.32 15.03
N ASN A 146 -2.66 -17.24 14.65
CA ASN A 146 -3.23 -16.26 13.74
C ASN A 146 -2.91 -16.67 12.30
N ILE A 147 -3.89 -16.56 11.41
CA ILE A 147 -3.70 -16.75 9.98
C ILE A 147 -4.46 -15.62 9.30
N ALA A 148 -3.79 -14.47 9.19
CA ALA A 148 -4.40 -13.25 8.71
C ALA A 148 -3.51 -12.57 7.66
N ALA A 149 -4.15 -11.91 6.71
CA ALA A 149 -3.52 -10.96 5.81
C ALA A 149 -4.56 -9.90 5.50
N SER A 150 -4.25 -8.60 5.71
CA SER A 150 -5.18 -7.46 5.66
C SER A 150 -6.49 -7.74 4.92
N HIS A 151 -7.56 -7.95 5.70
CA HIS A 151 -8.92 -8.17 5.24
C HIS A 151 -9.19 -9.38 4.31
N LEU A 152 -8.27 -10.34 4.24
CA LEU A 152 -8.39 -11.59 3.49
C LEU A 152 -8.52 -12.79 4.44
N ASN A 153 -9.51 -13.64 4.18
CA ASN A 153 -9.66 -14.96 4.80
C ASN A 153 -8.68 -15.91 4.12
N VAL A 154 -7.47 -16.02 4.66
CA VAL A 154 -6.39 -16.82 4.08
C VAL A 154 -6.76 -18.31 4.00
N PRO A 155 -7.26 -18.99 5.06
CA PRO A 155 -7.62 -20.40 4.97
C PRO A 155 -8.66 -20.70 3.89
N ARG A 156 -9.75 -19.93 3.83
CA ARG A 156 -10.78 -20.13 2.80
C ARG A 156 -10.27 -19.79 1.40
N SER A 157 -9.41 -18.78 1.27
CA SER A 157 -8.73 -18.47 0.00
C SER A 157 -7.82 -19.61 -0.46
N LEU A 158 -7.14 -20.32 0.45
CA LEU A 158 -6.36 -21.51 0.11
C LEU A 158 -7.25 -22.64 -0.42
N VAL A 159 -8.45 -22.82 0.17
CA VAL A 159 -9.45 -23.77 -0.35
C VAL A 159 -9.80 -23.43 -1.80
N GLU A 160 -10.24 -22.19 -2.06
CA GLU A 160 -10.64 -21.76 -3.40
C GLU A 160 -9.50 -21.87 -4.43
N ILE A 161 -8.30 -21.42 -4.07
CA ILE A 161 -7.13 -21.51 -4.95
C ILE A 161 -6.79 -22.97 -5.25
N THR A 162 -6.75 -23.86 -4.26
CA THR A 162 -6.37 -25.26 -4.50
C THR A 162 -7.45 -26.05 -5.24
N GLN A 163 -8.72 -25.75 -5.02
CA GLN A 163 -9.81 -26.30 -5.81
C GLN A 163 -9.74 -25.84 -7.28
N ALA A 164 -9.53 -24.54 -7.52
CA ALA A 164 -9.40 -23.99 -8.86
C ALA A 164 -8.19 -24.57 -9.61
N LEU A 165 -7.05 -24.74 -8.93
CA LEU A 165 -5.88 -25.41 -9.50
C LEU A 165 -6.19 -26.87 -9.87
N THR A 166 -6.85 -27.61 -8.99
CA THR A 166 -7.23 -29.01 -9.24
C THR A 166 -8.17 -29.12 -10.44
N GLN A 167 -9.19 -28.25 -10.52
CA GLN A 167 -10.14 -28.19 -11.64
C GLN A 167 -9.45 -27.81 -12.97
N ALA A 168 -8.43 -26.95 -12.91
CA ALA A 168 -7.60 -26.60 -14.05
C ALA A 168 -6.60 -27.71 -14.45
N GLY A 169 -6.58 -28.85 -13.74
CA GLY A 169 -5.75 -30.01 -14.06
C GLY A 169 -4.33 -29.98 -13.49
N TYR A 170 -4.07 -29.14 -12.48
CA TYR A 170 -2.83 -29.19 -11.71
C TYR A 170 -2.85 -30.38 -10.75
N THR A 171 -1.69 -30.98 -10.52
CA THR A 171 -1.53 -32.03 -9.49
C THR A 171 -1.47 -31.37 -8.12
N VAL A 172 -2.62 -31.06 -7.52
CA VAL A 172 -2.73 -30.44 -6.19
C VAL A 172 -3.73 -31.21 -5.35
N THR A 173 -3.42 -31.40 -4.08
CA THR A 173 -4.36 -31.99 -3.12
C THR A 173 -5.11 -30.86 -2.42
N ALA A 174 -6.34 -30.57 -2.87
CA ALA A 174 -7.23 -29.65 -2.16
C ALA A 174 -7.55 -30.18 -0.76
N GLN A 175 -7.69 -29.26 0.20
CA GLN A 175 -7.98 -29.56 1.61
C GLN A 175 -9.26 -28.83 2.03
N SER A 176 -9.85 -29.24 3.16
CA SER A 176 -10.92 -28.46 3.78
C SER A 176 -10.35 -27.19 4.44
N GLU A 177 -11.23 -26.24 4.77
CA GLU A 177 -10.82 -25.03 5.50
C GLU A 177 -10.19 -25.39 6.87
N THR A 178 -10.79 -26.33 7.60
CA THR A 178 -10.27 -26.81 8.89
C THR A 178 -8.89 -27.46 8.74
N ASP A 179 -8.69 -28.28 7.71
CA ASP A 179 -7.38 -28.89 7.45
C ASP A 179 -6.33 -27.82 7.11
N PHE A 180 -6.68 -26.79 6.33
CA PHE A 180 -5.75 -25.68 6.06
C PHE A 180 -5.41 -24.88 7.30
N ILE A 181 -6.37 -24.64 8.19
CA ILE A 181 -6.10 -24.00 9.49
C ILE A 181 -5.10 -24.85 10.28
N ASP A 182 -5.35 -26.15 10.42
CA ASP A 182 -4.49 -27.07 11.17
C ASP A 182 -3.10 -27.17 10.55
N ILE A 183 -2.99 -27.25 9.21
CA ILE A 183 -1.72 -27.27 8.49
C ILE A 183 -0.97 -25.96 8.73
N ALA A 184 -1.60 -24.81 8.50
CA ALA A 184 -0.96 -23.51 8.62
C ALA A 184 -0.47 -23.26 10.06
N GLN A 185 -1.27 -23.61 11.08
CA GLN A 185 -0.84 -23.52 12.48
C GLN A 185 0.35 -24.44 12.79
N GLN A 186 0.38 -25.68 12.27
CA GLN A 186 1.52 -26.58 12.45
C GLN A 186 2.78 -26.08 11.73
N LEU A 187 2.63 -25.42 10.58
CA LEU A 187 3.76 -24.79 9.90
C LEU A 187 4.27 -23.58 10.69
N LEU A 188 3.36 -22.73 11.18
CA LEU A 188 3.69 -21.58 12.01
C LEU A 188 4.33 -22.00 13.33
N SER A 189 3.91 -23.11 13.95
CA SER A 189 4.51 -23.59 15.21
C SER A 189 6.01 -23.85 15.06
N GLY A 190 6.48 -24.29 13.89
CA GLY A 190 7.92 -24.45 13.62
C GLY A 190 8.69 -23.12 13.50
N VAL A 191 8.00 -22.00 13.27
CA VAL A 191 8.59 -20.65 13.31
C VAL A 191 8.73 -20.15 14.75
N TYR A 192 7.74 -20.43 15.61
CA TYR A 192 7.73 -19.98 17.01
C TYR A 192 8.48 -20.92 17.97
N HIS A 193 8.51 -22.22 17.67
CA HIS A 193 9.12 -23.29 18.47
C HIS A 193 10.14 -24.05 17.61
N PRO A 194 11.28 -23.44 17.28
CA PRO A 194 12.24 -23.99 16.31
C PRO A 194 12.85 -25.33 16.71
N GLU A 195 12.85 -25.68 18.00
CA GLU A 195 13.25 -26.99 18.50
C GLU A 195 12.36 -28.13 17.98
N THR A 196 11.15 -27.82 17.48
CA THR A 196 10.20 -28.79 16.92
C THR A 196 10.46 -29.10 15.44
N LEU A 197 11.34 -28.36 14.76
CA LEU A 197 11.61 -28.51 13.32
C LEU A 197 12.00 -29.94 12.91
N PRO A 198 12.81 -30.71 13.66
CA PRO A 198 13.10 -32.10 13.34
C PRO A 198 11.84 -33.01 13.38
N ASP A 199 10.93 -32.79 14.33
CA ASP A 199 9.67 -33.53 14.40
C ASP A 199 8.77 -33.19 13.21
N LEU A 200 8.64 -31.90 12.89
CA LEU A 200 7.91 -31.43 11.72
C LEU A 200 8.46 -32.04 10.43
N TYR A 201 9.78 -32.13 10.28
CA TYR A 201 10.41 -32.80 9.14
C TYR A 201 9.99 -34.27 9.05
N ASN A 202 10.07 -35.02 10.15
CA ASN A 202 9.68 -36.43 10.19
C ASN A 202 8.19 -36.64 9.85
N ARG A 203 7.34 -35.65 10.14
CA ARG A 203 5.91 -35.65 9.81
C ARG A 203 5.60 -35.12 8.40
N GLY A 204 6.61 -34.72 7.63
CA GLY A 204 6.45 -34.17 6.28
C GLY A 204 6.01 -32.70 6.22
N LEU A 205 6.08 -31.99 7.35
CA LEU A 205 5.69 -30.57 7.54
C LEU A 205 6.89 -29.61 7.55
N ALA A 206 8.09 -30.10 7.27
CA ALA A 206 9.25 -29.26 7.03
C ALA A 206 10.03 -29.74 5.80
N LYS A 207 10.78 -28.83 5.19
CA LYS A 207 11.74 -29.10 4.12
C LYS A 207 13.13 -28.69 4.57
N THR A 208 14.13 -29.20 3.85
CA THR A 208 15.53 -28.99 4.20
C THR A 208 16.37 -28.50 3.03
N LEU A 209 17.41 -27.74 3.35
CA LEU A 209 18.47 -27.36 2.43
C LEU A 209 19.84 -27.71 3.06
N PRO A 210 20.67 -28.54 2.44
CA PRO A 210 22.00 -28.84 2.96
C PRO A 210 22.83 -27.57 3.19
N LEU A 211 23.55 -27.50 4.31
CA LEU A 211 24.41 -26.36 4.62
C LEU A 211 25.48 -26.15 3.54
N ALA A 212 26.02 -27.24 2.97
CA ALA A 212 27.01 -27.16 1.89
C ALA A 212 26.46 -26.44 0.65
N ASP A 213 25.24 -26.78 0.24
CA ASP A 213 24.55 -26.13 -0.89
C ASP A 213 24.30 -24.65 -0.61
N TYR A 214 23.90 -24.32 0.62
CA TYR A 214 23.69 -22.94 1.03
C TYR A 214 25.01 -22.15 1.05
N GLN A 215 26.08 -22.72 1.58
CA GLN A 215 27.40 -22.08 1.59
C GLN A 215 27.92 -21.87 0.17
N GLN A 216 27.74 -22.84 -0.73
CA GLN A 216 28.08 -22.65 -2.15
C GLN A 216 27.30 -21.50 -2.76
N TYR A 217 25.99 -21.38 -2.47
CA TYR A 217 25.20 -20.24 -2.90
C TYR A 217 25.74 -18.91 -2.33
N LEU A 218 26.10 -18.84 -1.05
CA LEU A 218 26.66 -17.61 -0.47
C LEU A 218 27.92 -17.14 -1.19
N THR A 219 28.78 -18.05 -1.65
CA THR A 219 29.98 -17.66 -2.42
C THR A 219 29.69 -17.00 -3.77
N THR A 220 28.46 -17.12 -4.28
CA THR A 220 28.02 -16.48 -5.53
C THR A 220 27.54 -15.04 -5.33
N LEU A 221 27.28 -14.63 -4.09
CA LEU A 221 26.83 -13.28 -3.76
C LEU A 221 28.00 -12.28 -3.82
N PRO A 222 27.76 -10.98 -4.04
CA PRO A 222 28.79 -9.96 -3.91
C PRO A 222 29.45 -10.00 -2.53
N GLU A 223 30.75 -9.69 -2.44
CA GLU A 223 31.51 -9.74 -1.19
C GLU A 223 30.91 -8.85 -0.09
N ASP A 224 30.34 -7.70 -0.46
CA ASP A 224 29.65 -6.80 0.47
C ASP A 224 28.44 -7.47 1.12
N GLU A 225 27.64 -8.20 0.34
CA GLU A 225 26.45 -8.90 0.84
C GLU A 225 26.83 -10.11 1.71
N GLN A 226 27.91 -10.82 1.35
CA GLN A 226 28.45 -11.89 2.19
C GLN A 226 28.91 -11.34 3.56
N ARG A 227 29.62 -10.21 3.56
CA ARG A 227 30.06 -9.53 4.80
C ARG A 227 28.88 -9.02 5.61
N ALA A 228 27.87 -8.43 4.95
CA ALA A 228 26.67 -7.92 5.62
C ALA A 228 25.93 -9.04 6.38
N LEU A 229 25.73 -10.20 5.74
CA LEU A 229 25.13 -11.38 6.36
C LEU A 229 25.93 -11.86 7.57
N VAL A 230 27.24 -12.06 7.42
CA VAL A 230 28.10 -12.55 8.52
C VAL A 230 28.17 -11.57 9.67
N ASN A 231 28.22 -10.26 9.39
CA ASN A 231 28.25 -9.22 10.42
C ASN A 231 26.94 -9.15 11.21
N ARG A 232 25.79 -9.36 10.54
CA ARG A 232 24.47 -9.25 11.18
C ARG A 232 24.03 -10.53 11.88
N TRP A 233 24.22 -11.68 11.23
CA TRP A 233 23.66 -12.97 11.65
C TRP A 233 24.73 -13.97 12.13
N GLY A 234 26.01 -13.62 12.02
CA GLY A 234 27.10 -14.55 12.24
C GLY A 234 27.26 -15.54 11.09
N PRO A 235 28.14 -16.55 11.25
CA PRO A 235 28.37 -17.52 10.19
C PRO A 235 27.24 -18.54 10.09
N ALA A 236 26.82 -18.87 8.85
CA ALA A 236 25.71 -19.77 8.57
C ALA A 236 25.79 -21.13 9.30
N GLN A 237 26.98 -21.71 9.50
CA GLN A 237 27.14 -22.99 10.20
C GLN A 237 26.77 -22.98 11.70
N LYS A 238 26.52 -21.81 12.29
CA LYS A 238 26.07 -21.66 13.68
C LYS A 238 24.59 -21.28 13.79
N HIS A 239 23.86 -21.25 12.68
CA HIS A 239 22.48 -20.82 12.65
C HIS A 239 21.57 -21.81 13.42
N TRP A 240 20.61 -21.30 14.18
CA TRP A 240 19.73 -22.11 15.04
C TRP A 240 18.84 -23.08 14.25
N ALA A 241 18.50 -22.71 13.01
CA ALA A 241 17.68 -23.54 12.13
C ALA A 241 18.42 -24.74 11.51
N LEU A 242 19.70 -24.94 11.85
CA LEU A 242 20.48 -26.08 11.40
C LEU A 242 20.23 -27.29 12.30
N HIS A 243 19.82 -28.39 11.70
CA HIS A 243 19.70 -29.68 12.37
C HIS A 243 20.45 -30.77 11.60
N SER A 244 20.87 -31.81 12.33
CA SER A 244 21.47 -33.00 11.72
C SER A 244 20.36 -33.88 11.14
N ILE A 245 20.24 -33.90 9.81
CA ILE A 245 19.30 -34.71 9.05
C ILE A 245 20.11 -35.64 8.16
N ASP A 246 19.89 -36.95 8.30
CA ASP A 246 20.62 -38.01 7.58
C ASP A 246 22.16 -37.90 7.70
N GLY A 247 22.64 -37.44 8.86
CA GLY A 247 24.07 -37.29 9.14
C GLY A 247 24.73 -36.05 8.53
N GLN A 248 23.95 -35.14 7.93
CA GLN A 248 24.43 -33.86 7.41
C GLN A 248 23.73 -32.69 8.10
N LEU A 249 24.44 -31.58 8.29
CA LEU A 249 23.82 -30.34 8.76
C LEU A 249 22.99 -29.72 7.63
N GLN A 250 21.72 -29.48 7.89
CA GLN A 250 20.78 -28.91 6.94
C GLN A 250 19.95 -27.82 7.61
N PHE A 251 19.65 -26.74 6.89
CA PHE A 251 18.62 -25.79 7.30
C PHE A 251 17.28 -26.51 7.23
N VAL A 252 16.51 -26.47 8.31
CA VAL A 252 15.15 -27.01 8.37
C VAL A 252 14.17 -25.86 8.51
N PHE A 253 13.13 -25.83 7.69
CA PHE A 253 12.11 -24.79 7.74
C PHE A 253 10.72 -25.37 7.43
N PRO A 254 9.63 -24.80 7.99
CA PRO A 254 8.29 -25.32 7.80
C PRO A 254 7.83 -25.21 6.35
N ALA A 255 7.39 -26.33 5.78
CA ALA A 255 6.83 -26.41 4.43
C ALA A 255 6.23 -27.81 4.18
N ILE A 256 5.10 -27.87 3.48
CA ILE A 256 4.40 -29.11 3.11
C ILE A 256 4.20 -29.18 1.60
N ASN A 257 4.22 -30.39 1.03
CA ASN A 257 3.81 -30.61 -0.36
C ASN A 257 2.39 -31.18 -0.39
N LEU A 258 1.49 -30.49 -1.09
CA LEU A 258 0.13 -30.92 -1.40
C LEU A 258 0.08 -31.30 -2.90
N GLY A 259 0.68 -32.43 -3.25
CA GLY A 259 0.98 -32.79 -4.64
C GLY A 259 2.19 -32.01 -5.17
N HIS A 260 2.01 -31.28 -6.28
CA HIS A 260 2.99 -30.37 -6.88
C HIS A 260 2.88 -28.92 -6.37
N LEU A 261 2.05 -28.67 -5.36
CA LEU A 261 2.00 -27.40 -4.63
C LEU A 261 2.85 -27.51 -3.35
N THR A 262 3.89 -26.70 -3.22
CA THR A 262 4.62 -26.50 -1.97
C THR A 262 4.02 -25.32 -1.23
N LEU A 263 3.41 -25.58 -0.07
CA LEU A 263 2.83 -24.56 0.82
C LEU A 263 3.79 -24.28 1.97
N LEU A 264 4.04 -23.01 2.26
CA LEU A 264 4.86 -22.57 3.39
C LEU A 264 4.44 -21.19 3.91
N PRO A 265 4.59 -20.89 5.21
CA PRO A 265 4.57 -19.52 5.67
C PRO A 265 5.75 -18.77 5.04
N GLN A 266 5.59 -17.49 4.72
CA GLN A 266 6.75 -16.69 4.32
C GLN A 266 7.75 -16.66 5.49
N PRO A 267 9.02 -17.07 5.29
CA PRO A 267 9.99 -17.12 6.38
C PRO A 267 10.18 -15.77 7.06
N SER A 268 10.56 -15.77 8.34
CA SER A 268 10.92 -14.54 9.04
C SER A 268 12.08 -13.85 8.34
N ARG A 269 11.89 -12.57 8.02
CA ARG A 269 12.86 -11.75 7.29
C ARG A 269 14.17 -11.58 8.07
N ALA A 270 14.11 -11.41 9.40
CA ALA A 270 15.23 -10.85 10.17
C ALA A 270 15.39 -11.48 11.57
N GLY A 271 15.39 -12.82 11.64
CA GLY A 271 15.65 -13.61 12.84
C GLY A 271 14.52 -13.56 13.88
N ASP A 272 14.11 -12.35 14.25
CA ASP A 272 12.96 -12.05 15.09
C ASP A 272 11.76 -11.64 14.19
N PRO A 273 10.62 -12.37 14.26
CA PRO A 273 9.41 -12.09 13.50
C PRO A 273 8.89 -10.63 13.63
N GLU A 274 9.19 -9.94 14.73
CA GLU A 274 8.60 -8.63 15.03
C GLU A 274 9.37 -7.43 14.43
N THR A 275 10.64 -7.60 14.07
CA THR A 275 11.58 -6.48 14.28
C THR A 275 11.94 -5.66 13.03
N PHE A 276 11.64 -6.10 11.80
CA PHE A 276 12.21 -5.45 10.59
C PHE A 276 11.41 -5.58 9.28
N TYR A 277 10.10 -5.80 9.30
CA TYR A 277 9.39 -6.18 8.05
C TYR A 277 9.46 -5.12 6.92
N HIS A 278 9.59 -3.83 7.23
CA HIS A 278 9.87 -2.77 6.25
C HIS A 278 11.35 -2.32 6.18
N ASP A 279 12.23 -2.71 7.11
CA ASP A 279 13.62 -2.21 7.17
C ASP A 279 14.55 -2.91 6.15
N THR A 280 14.66 -2.32 4.97
CA THR A 280 15.60 -2.61 3.86
C THR A 280 17.09 -2.49 4.16
N LYS A 281 17.55 -2.21 5.38
CA LYS A 281 19.00 -2.26 5.65
C LYS A 281 19.42 -3.54 6.32
N VAL A 282 18.48 -4.21 6.97
CA VAL A 282 18.76 -5.51 7.57
C VAL A 282 18.80 -6.56 6.46
N PRO A 283 19.97 -7.18 6.19
CA PRO A 283 20.05 -8.28 5.22
C PRO A 283 19.14 -9.42 5.68
N PRO A 284 18.51 -10.16 4.76
CA PRO A 284 17.64 -11.27 5.12
C PRO A 284 18.40 -12.29 5.98
N ASP A 285 17.68 -12.92 6.90
CA ASP A 285 18.20 -14.02 7.71
C ASP A 285 18.65 -15.21 6.84
N HIS A 286 19.59 -16.01 7.34
CA HIS A 286 20.06 -17.20 6.64
C HIS A 286 18.92 -18.19 6.32
N ILE A 287 17.95 -18.40 7.24
CA ILE A 287 16.80 -19.28 6.98
C ILE A 287 15.91 -18.76 5.86
N TYR A 288 15.77 -17.43 5.74
CA TYR A 288 15.01 -16.78 4.68
C TYR A 288 15.63 -17.09 3.31
N LEU A 289 16.93 -16.83 3.17
CA LEU A 289 17.67 -17.12 1.95
C LEU A 289 17.70 -18.63 1.65
N ALA A 290 17.82 -19.49 2.66
CA ALA A 290 17.79 -20.93 2.49
C ALA A 290 16.45 -21.44 1.95
N ALA A 291 15.33 -20.94 2.47
CA ALA A 291 14.00 -21.32 2.01
C ALA A 291 13.76 -20.94 0.53
N TYR A 292 14.09 -19.71 0.13
CA TYR A 292 14.01 -19.31 -1.27
C TYR A 292 14.99 -20.07 -2.16
N ARG A 293 16.20 -20.36 -1.66
CA ARG A 293 17.17 -21.18 -2.40
C ARG A 293 16.67 -22.59 -2.63
N TYR A 294 16.00 -23.19 -1.64
CA TYR A 294 15.32 -24.48 -1.81
C TYR A 294 14.28 -24.42 -2.93
N LEU A 295 13.41 -23.40 -2.97
CA LEU A 295 12.41 -23.24 -4.04
C LEU A 295 13.07 -23.16 -5.43
N ASN A 296 14.19 -22.44 -5.54
CA ASN A 296 14.99 -22.37 -6.76
C ASN A 296 15.56 -23.75 -7.17
N GLN A 297 16.02 -24.57 -6.22
CA GLN A 297 16.53 -25.91 -6.51
C GLN A 297 15.43 -26.93 -6.87
N GLN A 298 14.21 -26.77 -6.36
CA GLN A 298 13.10 -27.69 -6.62
C GLN A 298 12.46 -27.55 -8.02
N SER A 299 13.00 -26.68 -8.87
CA SER A 299 12.44 -26.38 -10.21
C SER A 299 10.99 -25.90 -10.16
N ILE A 300 10.65 -25.10 -9.13
CA ILE A 300 9.36 -24.40 -9.04
C ILE A 300 9.17 -23.55 -10.30
N ASN A 301 7.97 -23.62 -10.89
CA ASN A 301 7.64 -22.93 -12.14
C ASN A 301 6.98 -21.57 -11.90
N ALA A 302 6.28 -21.40 -10.78
CA ALA A 302 5.78 -20.11 -10.33
C ALA A 302 5.61 -20.09 -8.80
N ILE A 303 5.69 -18.89 -8.25
CA ILE A 303 5.41 -18.54 -6.87
C ILE A 303 4.09 -17.77 -6.82
N ILE A 304 3.25 -18.15 -5.87
CA ILE A 304 2.09 -17.38 -5.42
C ILE A 304 2.47 -16.81 -4.04
N HIS A 305 2.57 -15.49 -3.93
CA HIS A 305 2.56 -14.84 -2.62
C HIS A 305 1.10 -14.53 -2.26
N LEU A 306 0.62 -14.99 -1.12
CA LEU A 306 -0.77 -14.81 -0.69
C LEU A 306 -0.82 -13.93 0.56
N GLY A 307 -1.33 -12.72 0.39
CA GLY A 307 -1.50 -11.75 1.46
C GLY A 307 -0.96 -10.37 1.11
N THR A 308 -1.27 -9.38 1.95
CA THR A 308 -1.17 -7.97 1.59
C THR A 308 0.19 -7.33 1.83
N HIS A 309 1.11 -8.03 2.49
CA HIS A 309 2.46 -7.55 2.79
C HIS A 309 3.46 -8.69 2.67
N GLY A 310 4.07 -8.86 1.49
CA GLY A 310 5.21 -9.75 1.37
C GLY A 310 6.39 -9.09 2.05
N THR A 311 7.38 -9.85 2.50
CA THR A 311 8.64 -9.27 3.01
C THR A 311 9.74 -9.22 1.95
N GLN A 312 9.56 -9.91 0.83
CA GLN A 312 10.57 -10.13 -0.20
C GLN A 312 10.86 -8.84 -0.98
N GLU A 313 9.80 -8.13 -1.38
CA GLU A 313 9.88 -6.87 -2.10
C GLU A 313 10.53 -5.75 -1.26
N TRP A 314 10.52 -5.88 0.07
CA TRP A 314 11.12 -4.90 0.99
C TRP A 314 12.55 -5.25 1.41
N LEU A 315 13.17 -6.31 0.88
CA LEU A 315 14.57 -6.64 1.20
C LEU A 315 15.55 -5.56 0.71
N PRO A 316 16.78 -5.47 1.26
CA PRO A 316 17.75 -4.45 0.86
C PRO A 316 18.06 -4.40 -0.64
N GLY A 317 18.16 -3.20 -1.18
CA GLY A 317 18.41 -2.94 -2.61
C GLY A 317 17.82 -1.61 -3.07
N LYS A 318 18.10 -1.22 -4.32
CA LYS A 318 17.72 0.08 -4.92
C LYS A 318 16.23 0.34 -4.86
N ASP A 319 15.77 1.57 -4.63
CA ASP A 319 14.33 1.91 -4.50
C ASP A 319 13.50 1.39 -5.68
N ARG A 320 14.05 1.50 -6.90
CA ARG A 320 13.49 1.02 -8.17
C ARG A 320 14.60 0.76 -9.18
N GLY A 321 14.34 -0.12 -10.16
CA GLY A 321 15.33 -0.53 -11.15
C GLY A 321 16.46 -1.31 -10.51
N LEU A 322 16.11 -2.41 -9.86
CA LEU A 322 17.02 -3.17 -9.01
C LEU A 322 18.14 -3.85 -9.81
N SER A 323 19.26 -4.06 -9.15
CA SER A 323 20.28 -5.00 -9.60
C SER A 323 19.82 -6.44 -9.43
N VAL A 324 20.24 -7.36 -10.31
CA VAL A 324 20.09 -8.81 -10.09
C VAL A 324 20.79 -9.29 -8.81
N THR A 325 21.67 -8.46 -8.26
CA THR A 325 22.36 -8.68 -6.99
C THR A 325 21.63 -8.09 -5.78
N ASP A 326 20.56 -7.32 -5.97
CA ASP A 326 19.75 -6.82 -4.86
C ASP A 326 18.94 -7.98 -4.27
N TYR A 327 18.80 -8.03 -2.94
CA TYR A 327 18.17 -9.18 -2.25
C TYR A 327 16.75 -9.53 -2.71
N PRO A 328 15.87 -8.56 -3.06
CA PRO A 328 14.59 -8.90 -3.66
C PRO A 328 14.77 -9.78 -4.90
N PHE A 329 15.67 -9.46 -5.81
CA PHE A 329 15.88 -10.25 -7.03
C PHE A 329 16.64 -11.55 -6.74
N LEU A 330 17.62 -11.54 -5.83
CA LEU A 330 18.38 -12.74 -5.45
C LEU A 330 17.49 -13.86 -4.88
N THR A 331 16.44 -13.51 -4.13
CA THR A 331 15.57 -14.49 -3.48
C THR A 331 14.67 -15.22 -4.47
N VAL A 332 13.89 -14.49 -5.27
CA VAL A 332 12.98 -15.09 -6.25
C VAL A 332 13.68 -15.54 -7.54
N GLY A 333 14.87 -15.00 -7.81
CA GLY A 333 15.60 -15.24 -9.05
C GLY A 333 14.73 -14.93 -10.26
N ASP A 334 14.64 -15.91 -11.16
CA ASP A 334 13.91 -15.78 -12.42
C ASP A 334 12.50 -16.43 -12.40
N ILE A 335 12.03 -16.87 -11.22
CA ILE A 335 10.75 -17.58 -11.09
C ILE A 335 9.56 -16.62 -11.30
N PRO A 336 8.52 -17.05 -12.05
CA PRO A 336 7.15 -16.57 -12.00
C PRO A 336 6.69 -15.99 -10.67
N VAL A 337 6.34 -14.71 -10.47
CA VAL A 337 5.69 -14.29 -9.22
C VAL A 337 4.31 -13.74 -9.52
N PHE A 338 3.27 -14.40 -8.99
CA PHE A 338 1.88 -13.96 -9.06
C PHE A 338 1.40 -13.63 -7.66
N TYR A 339 0.78 -12.46 -7.51
CA TYR A 339 0.54 -11.91 -6.18
C TYR A 339 -0.90 -11.43 -6.02
N PRO A 340 -1.83 -12.29 -5.55
CA PRO A 340 -3.09 -11.85 -4.96
C PRO A 340 -2.90 -10.69 -3.97
N TYR A 341 -3.46 -9.52 -4.29
CA TYR A 341 -3.21 -8.27 -3.56
C TYR A 341 -4.52 -7.49 -3.38
N ILE A 342 -4.73 -6.86 -2.22
CA ILE A 342 -5.96 -6.09 -1.99
C ILE A 342 -6.02 -4.87 -2.91
N GLN A 343 -7.17 -4.61 -3.51
CA GLN A 343 -7.32 -3.56 -4.52
C GLN A 343 -7.11 -2.13 -3.97
N ASP A 344 -7.33 -1.89 -2.68
CA ASP A 344 -7.27 -0.56 -2.08
C ASP A 344 -5.88 -0.20 -1.48
N ASN A 345 -4.92 -1.14 -1.51
CA ASN A 345 -3.52 -0.92 -1.12
C ASN A 345 -2.59 -0.78 -2.33
N ILE A 346 -2.86 0.23 -3.16
CA ILE A 346 -2.12 0.48 -4.40
C ILE A 346 -0.64 0.78 -4.12
N GLY A 347 -0.35 1.56 -3.06
CA GLY A 347 1.00 2.01 -2.75
C GLY A 347 1.98 0.86 -2.59
N GLU A 348 1.60 -0.20 -1.88
CA GLU A 348 2.46 -1.36 -1.67
C GLU A 348 2.42 -2.36 -2.82
N ALA A 349 1.29 -2.50 -3.53
CA ALA A 349 1.19 -3.31 -4.74
C ALA A 349 2.23 -2.88 -5.80
N ILE A 350 2.52 -1.58 -5.89
CA ILE A 350 3.55 -1.05 -6.78
C ILE A 350 4.95 -1.47 -6.33
N GLN A 351 5.22 -1.58 -5.03
CA GLN A 351 6.51 -2.08 -4.56
C GLN A 351 6.68 -3.56 -4.89
N ALA A 352 5.64 -4.39 -4.70
CA ALA A 352 5.66 -5.78 -5.15
C ALA A 352 5.92 -5.91 -6.67
N LYS A 353 5.35 -5.02 -7.48
CA LYS A 353 5.59 -5.00 -8.94
C LYS A 353 7.02 -4.58 -9.30
N ARG A 354 7.51 -3.48 -8.73
CA ARG A 354 8.79 -2.84 -9.11
C ARG A 354 10.03 -3.48 -8.45
N ARG A 355 9.87 -4.07 -7.26
CA ARG A 355 10.95 -4.71 -6.49
C ARG A 355 10.77 -6.23 -6.36
N GLY A 356 9.54 -6.71 -6.33
CA GLY A 356 9.22 -8.14 -6.16
C GLY A 356 9.13 -8.95 -7.45
N ARG A 357 9.29 -8.32 -8.62
CA ARG A 357 9.06 -8.94 -9.96
C ARG A 357 7.66 -9.56 -10.11
N ALA A 358 6.68 -9.04 -9.35
CA ALA A 358 5.34 -9.60 -9.26
C ALA A 358 4.41 -9.10 -10.38
N VAL A 359 3.57 -10.01 -10.86
CA VAL A 359 2.28 -9.68 -11.49
C VAL A 359 1.25 -9.68 -10.36
N THR A 360 0.81 -8.49 -9.94
CA THR A 360 -0.22 -8.38 -8.92
C THR A 360 -1.57 -8.79 -9.49
N ILE A 361 -2.45 -9.34 -8.66
CA ILE A 361 -3.81 -9.74 -9.05
C ILE A 361 -4.73 -9.16 -7.97
N SER A 362 -5.43 -8.07 -8.30
CA SER A 362 -6.32 -7.40 -7.36
C SER A 362 -7.40 -8.35 -6.86
N HIS A 363 -7.65 -8.33 -5.56
CA HIS A 363 -8.85 -8.92 -4.97
C HIS A 363 -9.71 -7.85 -4.30
N GLN A 364 -11.01 -8.14 -4.20
CA GLN A 364 -11.95 -7.25 -3.52
C GLN A 364 -11.57 -7.10 -2.04
N THR A 365 -11.95 -5.96 -1.47
CA THR A 365 -12.02 -5.80 -0.01
C THR A 365 -13.22 -6.61 0.51
N PRO A 366 -13.37 -6.78 1.83
CA PRO A 366 -14.63 -7.21 2.41
C PRO A 366 -15.76 -6.26 1.97
N PRO A 367 -17.01 -6.75 1.98
CA PRO A 367 -18.15 -5.89 1.75
C PRO A 367 -18.31 -4.88 2.89
N PHE A 368 -19.03 -3.80 2.65
CA PHE A 368 -19.27 -2.73 3.63
C PHE A 368 -20.75 -2.57 3.96
N ALA A 369 -21.04 -2.04 5.14
CA ALA A 369 -22.35 -1.54 5.54
C ALA A 369 -22.18 -0.31 6.46
N PRO A 370 -23.24 0.51 6.64
CA PRO A 370 -23.27 1.42 7.79
C PRO A 370 -23.01 0.66 9.09
N GLY A 371 -22.37 1.31 10.06
CA GLY A 371 -22.07 0.74 11.37
C GLY A 371 -23.32 0.35 12.16
N GLY A 372 -24.41 1.11 12.00
CA GLY A 372 -25.53 1.04 12.91
C GLY A 372 -25.12 1.39 14.34
N LEU A 373 -26.00 1.12 15.29
CA LEU A 373 -25.71 1.21 16.71
C LEU A 373 -25.73 -0.20 17.33
N TYR A 374 -24.82 -0.45 18.25
CA TYR A 374 -24.72 -1.72 18.97
C TYR A 374 -24.49 -1.47 20.46
N ASP A 375 -24.80 -2.49 21.27
CA ASP A 375 -24.61 -2.52 22.72
C ASP A 375 -25.04 -1.21 23.43
N GLU A 376 -24.15 -0.56 24.15
CA GLU A 376 -24.47 0.61 24.96
C GLU A 376 -24.78 1.86 24.11
N LEU A 377 -24.32 1.92 22.85
CA LEU A 377 -24.65 3.04 21.95
C LEU A 377 -26.12 2.98 21.51
N ARG A 378 -26.65 1.77 21.31
CA ARG A 378 -28.09 1.57 21.07
C ARG A 378 -28.90 2.00 22.29
N ASP A 379 -28.51 1.54 23.48
CA ASP A 379 -29.22 1.86 24.72
C ASP A 379 -29.21 3.37 24.98
N LEU A 380 -28.09 4.02 24.67
CA LEU A 380 -27.97 5.47 24.76
C LEU A 380 -28.89 6.20 23.77
N ASN A 381 -28.99 5.75 22.52
CA ASN A 381 -29.92 6.32 21.55
C ASN A 381 -31.38 6.17 22.02
N GLN A 382 -31.76 5.00 22.55
CA GLN A 382 -33.09 4.78 23.11
C GLN A 382 -33.40 5.74 24.28
N LEU A 383 -32.42 5.99 25.16
CA LEU A 383 -32.58 6.95 26.25
C LEU A 383 -32.74 8.39 25.74
N ILE A 384 -32.03 8.76 24.66
CA ILE A 384 -32.17 10.09 24.02
C ILE A 384 -33.58 10.24 23.44
N GLU A 385 -34.07 9.24 22.71
CA GLU A 385 -35.43 9.23 22.17
C GLU A 385 -36.49 9.30 23.27
N GLU A 386 -36.34 8.51 24.35
CA GLU A 386 -37.21 8.55 25.52
C GLU A 386 -37.20 9.96 26.14
N TYR A 387 -36.03 10.56 26.34
CA TYR A 387 -35.90 11.90 26.91
C TYR A 387 -36.63 12.96 26.07
N GLN A 388 -36.53 12.87 24.74
CA GLN A 388 -37.16 13.82 23.81
C GLN A 388 -38.70 13.69 23.79
N GLN A 389 -39.24 12.51 24.09
CA GLN A 389 -40.69 12.27 24.15
C GLN A 389 -41.31 12.64 25.50
N LEU A 390 -40.51 12.69 26.58
CA LEU A 390 -41.00 12.96 27.92
C LEU A 390 -41.31 14.44 28.15
N GLU A 391 -42.43 14.71 28.85
CA GLU A 391 -42.75 16.03 29.35
C GLU A 391 -41.81 16.46 30.49
N LEU A 392 -41.64 17.77 30.66
CA LEU A 392 -40.79 18.33 31.70
C LEU A 392 -41.25 17.90 33.10
N GLY A 393 -40.41 17.15 33.80
CA GLY A 393 -40.75 16.60 35.12
C GLY A 393 -39.75 15.57 35.63
N ALA A 394 -40.13 14.87 36.70
CA ALA A 394 -39.25 13.93 37.40
C ALA A 394 -38.78 12.76 36.51
N ALA A 395 -39.64 12.28 35.61
CA ALA A 395 -39.30 11.23 34.66
C ALA A 395 -38.21 11.69 33.68
N GLN A 396 -38.38 12.86 33.04
CA GLN A 396 -37.39 13.45 32.16
C GLN A 396 -36.04 13.68 32.87
N GLN A 397 -36.06 14.16 34.12
CA GLN A 397 -34.83 14.36 34.91
C GLN A 397 -34.13 13.03 35.22
N GLN A 398 -34.88 11.96 35.50
CA GLN A 398 -34.31 10.63 35.69
C GLN A 398 -33.65 10.11 34.41
N THR A 399 -34.29 10.28 33.25
CA THR A 399 -33.72 9.88 31.95
C THR A 399 -32.47 10.69 31.61
N GLN A 400 -32.45 12.00 31.87
CA GLN A 400 -31.23 12.82 31.76
C GLN A 400 -30.09 12.28 32.63
N ASN A 401 -30.37 11.94 33.90
CA ASN A 401 -29.34 11.39 34.79
C ASN A 401 -28.81 10.04 34.29
N LYS A 402 -29.67 9.19 33.69
CA LYS A 402 -29.24 7.93 33.07
C LYS A 402 -28.33 8.17 31.86
N ILE A 403 -28.68 9.12 30.98
CA ILE A 403 -27.86 9.53 29.84
C ILE A 403 -26.47 9.99 30.31
N ILE A 404 -26.43 10.90 31.28
CA ILE A 404 -25.17 11.44 31.83
C ILE A 404 -24.33 10.31 32.44
N ALA A 405 -24.96 9.41 33.20
CA ALA A 405 -24.26 8.29 33.81
C ALA A 405 -23.63 7.37 32.76
N LEU A 406 -24.40 6.97 31.73
CA LEU A 406 -23.93 6.06 30.68
C LEU A 406 -22.82 6.70 29.83
N VAL A 407 -22.98 7.96 29.42
CA VAL A 407 -21.92 8.71 28.70
C VAL A 407 -20.64 8.83 29.54
N THR A 408 -20.78 8.99 30.84
CA THR A 408 -19.61 9.08 31.74
C THR A 408 -18.92 7.75 31.87
N GLU A 409 -19.69 6.67 32.03
CA GLU A 409 -19.20 5.29 32.09
C GLU A 409 -18.45 4.89 30.82
N LEU A 410 -18.99 5.23 29.65
CA LEU A 410 -18.39 4.96 28.33
C LEU A 410 -17.27 5.93 27.96
N ASN A 411 -17.02 6.97 28.77
CA ASN A 411 -16.09 8.07 28.47
C ASN A 411 -16.38 8.89 27.19
N LEU A 412 -17.56 8.75 26.57
CA LEU A 412 -17.95 9.48 25.35
C LEU A 412 -17.90 11.01 25.50
N HIS A 413 -18.11 11.51 26.72
CA HIS A 413 -17.94 12.94 27.00
C HIS A 413 -16.51 13.43 26.73
N GLN A 414 -15.49 12.61 26.98
CA GLN A 414 -14.09 12.95 26.74
C GLN A 414 -13.78 12.98 25.24
N ASP A 415 -14.32 12.01 24.48
CA ASP A 415 -14.19 11.94 23.02
C ASP A 415 -14.78 13.19 22.35
N MET A 416 -15.92 13.66 22.87
CA MET A 416 -16.57 14.89 22.43
C MET A 416 -16.03 16.16 23.12
N GLN A 417 -14.98 16.06 23.94
CA GLN A 417 -14.32 17.17 24.64
C GLN A 417 -15.20 17.96 25.62
N TRP A 418 -16.19 17.30 26.21
CA TRP A 418 -17.06 17.85 27.26
C TRP A 418 -16.53 17.54 28.66
N GLN A 419 -16.52 18.55 29.54
CA GLN A 419 -16.22 18.35 30.96
C GLN A 419 -17.43 17.76 31.69
N THR A 420 -17.19 16.91 32.70
CA THR A 420 -18.28 16.26 33.48
C THR A 420 -19.25 17.27 34.10
N SER A 421 -18.77 18.45 34.52
CA SER A 421 -19.61 19.51 35.07
C SER A 421 -20.56 20.16 34.04
N GLN A 422 -20.17 20.15 32.77
CA GLN A 422 -20.95 20.72 31.67
C GLN A 422 -22.11 19.81 31.26
N LEU A 423 -21.98 18.49 31.46
CA LEU A 423 -23.02 17.52 31.14
C LEU A 423 -24.35 17.88 31.80
N THR A 424 -24.34 18.39 33.04
CA THR A 424 -25.55 18.79 33.73
C THR A 424 -25.93 20.26 33.45
N THR A 425 -24.94 21.15 33.43
CA THR A 425 -25.19 22.61 33.36
C THR A 425 -25.54 23.10 31.96
N GLU A 426 -25.12 22.38 30.93
CA GLU A 426 -25.33 22.67 29.51
C GLU A 426 -26.01 21.49 28.79
N PHE A 427 -26.81 20.68 29.50
CA PHE A 427 -27.32 19.39 29.03
C PHE A 427 -28.01 19.46 27.66
N ALA A 428 -28.77 20.50 27.35
CA ALA A 428 -29.45 20.60 26.05
C ALA A 428 -28.48 20.73 24.87
N ALA A 429 -27.40 21.48 25.03
CA ALA A 429 -26.36 21.62 24.00
C ALA A 429 -25.53 20.35 23.88
N PHE A 430 -25.19 19.74 25.02
CA PHE A 430 -24.52 18.46 25.10
C PHE A 430 -25.34 17.34 24.42
N LEU A 431 -26.63 17.23 24.74
CA LEU A 431 -27.53 16.19 24.21
C LEU A 431 -27.67 16.29 22.68
N ALA A 432 -27.73 17.51 22.13
CA ALA A 432 -27.77 17.72 20.68
C ALA A 432 -26.48 17.19 20.02
N GLN A 433 -25.30 17.54 20.55
CA GLN A 433 -24.02 17.04 20.01
C GLN A 433 -23.85 15.53 20.20
N LEU A 434 -24.31 14.99 21.33
CA LEU A 434 -24.29 13.55 21.57
C LEU A 434 -25.15 12.81 20.54
N HIS A 435 -26.35 13.32 20.26
CA HIS A 435 -27.23 12.73 19.25
C HIS A 435 -26.58 12.77 17.86
N ASP A 436 -26.05 13.92 17.44
CA ASP A 436 -25.33 14.06 16.16
C ASP A 436 -24.13 13.10 16.09
N HIS A 437 -23.40 12.95 17.20
CA HIS A 437 -22.25 12.05 17.29
C HIS A 437 -22.64 10.58 17.10
N LEU A 438 -23.71 10.11 17.77
CA LEU A 438 -24.21 8.75 17.59
C LEU A 438 -24.68 8.50 16.15
N GLN A 439 -25.36 9.47 15.55
CA GLN A 439 -25.79 9.36 14.16
C GLN A 439 -24.61 9.29 13.18
N LEU A 440 -23.53 10.05 13.44
CA LEU A 440 -22.31 9.99 12.63
C LEU A 440 -21.65 8.61 12.74
N LEU A 441 -21.49 8.08 13.96
CA LEU A 441 -20.95 6.73 14.19
C LEU A 441 -21.78 5.67 13.45
N ALA A 442 -23.10 5.78 13.53
CA ALA A 442 -24.01 4.81 12.91
C ALA A 442 -23.93 4.79 11.36
N GLN A 443 -23.53 5.91 10.76
CA GLN A 443 -23.37 6.06 9.32
C GLN A 443 -22.01 5.58 8.80
N GLU A 444 -21.00 5.39 9.66
CA GLU A 444 -19.66 5.04 9.22
C GLU A 444 -19.66 3.72 8.44
N ALA A 445 -18.91 3.69 7.33
CA ALA A 445 -18.78 2.49 6.52
C ALA A 445 -17.84 1.50 7.23
N ILE A 446 -18.39 0.41 7.74
CA ILE A 446 -17.62 -0.64 8.40
C ILE A 446 -17.42 -1.84 7.45
N PRO A 447 -16.23 -2.45 7.40
CA PRO A 447 -16.02 -3.69 6.68
C PRO A 447 -16.69 -4.86 7.40
N LEU A 448 -17.44 -5.68 6.66
CA LEU A 448 -18.15 -6.84 7.15
C LEU A 448 -17.31 -8.11 6.94
N GLY A 449 -16.51 -8.44 7.94
CA GLY A 449 -15.70 -9.66 7.96
C GLY A 449 -14.48 -9.59 7.05
N LEU A 450 -14.19 -10.70 6.37
CA LEU A 450 -13.00 -10.88 5.51
C LEU A 450 -13.42 -11.29 4.10
N HIS A 451 -12.68 -10.84 3.09
CA HIS A 451 -12.84 -11.30 1.71
C HIS A 451 -12.29 -12.71 1.53
N THR A 452 -12.86 -13.49 0.63
CA THR A 452 -12.33 -14.81 0.23
C THR A 452 -11.91 -14.75 -1.23
N PHE A 453 -10.63 -15.01 -1.53
CA PHE A 453 -10.11 -14.88 -2.90
C PHE A 453 -10.85 -15.80 -3.86
N GLY A 454 -11.49 -15.22 -4.88
CA GLY A 454 -12.31 -15.93 -5.86
C GLY A 454 -13.80 -15.97 -5.57
N GLU A 455 -14.24 -15.58 -4.37
CA GLU A 455 -15.64 -15.68 -3.96
C GLU A 455 -16.27 -14.29 -3.76
N PRO A 456 -17.36 -13.94 -4.46
CA PRO A 456 -18.08 -12.69 -4.20
C PRO A 456 -18.76 -12.73 -2.83
N ALA A 457 -18.91 -11.56 -2.20
CA ALA A 457 -19.72 -11.45 -1.00
C ALA A 457 -21.19 -11.88 -1.23
N SER A 458 -21.87 -12.23 -0.13
CA SER A 458 -23.30 -12.57 -0.15
C SER A 458 -24.12 -11.47 -0.83
N VAL A 459 -25.26 -11.85 -1.44
CA VAL A 459 -26.16 -10.89 -2.10
C VAL A 459 -26.52 -9.73 -1.16
N GLN A 460 -26.82 -10.04 0.10
CA GLN A 460 -27.14 -9.04 1.12
C GLN A 460 -25.99 -8.06 1.34
N ASN A 461 -24.76 -8.54 1.52
CA ASN A 461 -23.61 -7.70 1.82
C ASN A 461 -23.13 -6.91 0.59
N ARG A 462 -23.36 -7.44 -0.63
CA ARG A 462 -23.14 -6.67 -1.86
C ARG A 462 -24.15 -5.52 -1.97
N LEU A 463 -25.41 -5.74 -1.62
CA LEU A 463 -26.43 -4.69 -1.61
C LEU A 463 -26.09 -3.57 -0.61
N THR A 464 -25.64 -3.90 0.61
CA THR A 464 -25.21 -2.87 1.57
C THR A 464 -24.00 -2.09 1.07
N THR A 465 -23.04 -2.77 0.42
CA THR A 465 -21.88 -2.12 -0.18
C THR A 465 -22.31 -1.15 -1.28
N VAL A 466 -23.20 -1.56 -2.18
CA VAL A 466 -23.73 -0.71 -3.25
C VAL A 466 -24.50 0.47 -2.68
N MET A 467 -25.28 0.27 -1.62
CA MET A 467 -25.96 1.38 -0.93
C MET A 467 -24.95 2.44 -0.43
N GLN A 468 -23.81 2.00 0.13
CA GLN A 468 -22.72 2.90 0.55
C GLN A 468 -22.04 3.60 -0.63
N GLN A 469 -21.83 2.88 -1.75
CA GLN A 469 -21.27 3.44 -2.99
C GLN A 469 -22.15 4.55 -3.59
N LEU A 470 -23.48 4.40 -3.50
CA LEU A 470 -24.44 5.41 -3.96
C LEU A 470 -24.55 6.59 -3.00
N GLY A 471 -24.43 6.34 -1.69
CA GLY A 471 -24.24 7.35 -0.64
C GLY A 471 -25.33 8.42 -0.55
N GLY A 472 -24.93 9.60 -0.06
CA GLY A 472 -25.82 10.75 0.20
C GLY A 472 -26.76 11.14 -0.94
N PRO A 473 -26.30 11.22 -2.21
CA PRO A 473 -27.18 11.51 -3.34
C PRO A 473 -28.36 10.54 -3.46
N TYR A 474 -28.15 9.26 -3.20
CA TYR A 474 -29.20 8.25 -3.24
C TYR A 474 -30.20 8.41 -2.10
N TYR A 475 -29.72 8.60 -0.87
CA TYR A 475 -30.59 8.84 0.29
C TYR A 475 -31.47 10.07 0.10
N ALA A 476 -30.90 11.16 -0.44
CA ALA A 476 -31.64 12.38 -0.74
C ALA A 476 -32.79 12.16 -1.75
N THR A 477 -32.57 11.35 -2.79
CA THR A 477 -33.64 11.04 -3.77
C THR A 477 -34.78 10.20 -3.21
N LEU A 478 -34.56 9.54 -2.07
CA LEU A 478 -35.58 8.77 -1.36
C LEU A 478 -36.30 9.57 -0.27
N GLU A 479 -35.92 10.84 -0.08
CA GLU A 479 -36.40 11.70 1.00
C GLU A 479 -36.15 11.08 2.38
N VAL A 480 -35.01 10.39 2.51
CA VAL A 480 -34.58 9.74 3.75
C VAL A 480 -33.44 10.56 4.36
N ASP A 481 -33.56 10.88 5.64
CA ASP A 481 -32.44 11.44 6.40
C ASP A 481 -31.43 10.32 6.69
N ALA A 482 -30.28 10.39 6.01
CA ALA A 482 -29.20 9.44 6.17
C ALA A 482 -28.68 9.36 7.62
N GLN A 483 -28.83 10.46 8.38
CA GLN A 483 -28.36 10.51 9.77
C GLN A 483 -29.27 9.76 10.72
N GLN A 484 -30.57 9.69 10.42
CA GLN A 484 -31.54 9.00 11.26
C GLN A 484 -31.77 7.56 10.81
N VAL A 485 -31.72 7.28 9.50
CA VAL A 485 -32.08 5.96 8.96
C VAL A 485 -31.15 4.83 9.40
N PHE A 486 -29.91 5.16 9.76
CA PHE A 486 -28.92 4.18 10.21
C PHE A 486 -28.71 4.19 11.73
N ALA A 487 -29.32 5.10 12.48
CA ALA A 487 -29.32 5.11 13.95
C ALA A 487 -30.24 4.01 14.52
N VAL A 488 -30.04 2.78 14.03
CA VAL A 488 -30.80 1.56 14.35
C VAL A 488 -29.80 0.43 14.64
N GLU A 489 -30.28 -0.71 15.14
CA GLU A 489 -29.44 -1.89 15.28
C GLU A 489 -28.87 -2.33 13.91
N ALA A 490 -27.62 -2.77 13.87
CA ALA A 490 -26.94 -3.12 12.62
C ALA A 490 -27.70 -4.15 11.77
N GLU A 491 -28.38 -5.11 12.42
CA GLU A 491 -29.22 -6.12 11.78
C GLU A 491 -30.43 -5.52 11.05
N GLN A 492 -30.94 -4.38 11.54
CA GLN A 492 -32.11 -3.68 11.00
C GLN A 492 -31.78 -2.80 9.80
N ILE A 493 -30.49 -2.62 9.44
CA ILE A 493 -30.10 -1.85 8.25
C ILE A 493 -30.77 -2.38 6.98
N THR A 494 -30.99 -3.69 6.90
CA THR A 494 -31.67 -4.30 5.75
C THR A 494 -33.16 -4.01 5.68
N GLU A 495 -33.79 -3.57 6.77
CA GLU A 495 -35.19 -3.15 6.80
C GLU A 495 -35.37 -1.70 6.33
N SER A 496 -34.27 -0.95 6.23
CA SER A 496 -34.29 0.44 5.81
C SER A 496 -34.84 0.62 4.40
N ARG A 497 -35.59 1.72 4.18
CA ARG A 497 -36.13 2.08 2.86
C ARG A 497 -35.05 2.12 1.77
N PRO A 498 -33.85 2.71 1.99
CA PRO A 498 -32.78 2.68 1.00
C PRO A 498 -32.34 1.28 0.60
N TYR A 499 -32.23 0.35 1.55
CA TYR A 499 -31.89 -1.03 1.24
C TYR A 499 -33.01 -1.73 0.45
N GLN A 500 -34.26 -1.65 0.94
CA GLN A 500 -35.40 -2.35 0.35
C GLN A 500 -35.66 -1.92 -1.10
N VAL A 501 -35.59 -0.61 -1.39
CA VAL A 501 -35.75 -0.09 -2.75
C VAL A 501 -34.64 -0.58 -3.67
N LEU A 502 -33.39 -0.56 -3.21
CA LEU A 502 -32.24 -1.03 -3.98
C LEU A 502 -32.34 -2.54 -4.27
N ALA A 503 -32.67 -3.33 -3.24
CA ALA A 503 -32.82 -4.78 -3.33
C ALA A 503 -33.94 -5.17 -4.31
N ASP A 504 -35.11 -4.52 -4.22
CA ASP A 504 -36.24 -4.81 -5.09
C ASP A 504 -35.94 -4.44 -6.56
N TYR A 505 -35.25 -3.32 -6.80
CA TYR A 505 -34.80 -2.95 -8.14
C TYR A 505 -33.76 -3.93 -8.70
N ILE A 506 -32.73 -4.29 -7.93
CA ILE A 506 -31.62 -5.12 -8.43
C ILE A 506 -32.07 -6.57 -8.64
N LEU A 507 -32.77 -7.14 -7.66
CA LEU A 507 -33.12 -8.56 -7.62
C LEU A 507 -34.43 -8.86 -8.37
N ASN A 508 -35.43 -7.98 -8.27
CA ASN A 508 -36.76 -8.21 -8.85
C ASN A 508 -37.04 -7.36 -10.09
N LYS A 509 -36.14 -6.43 -10.45
CA LYS A 509 -36.30 -5.47 -11.55
C LYS A 509 -37.54 -4.57 -11.39
N ASN A 510 -37.97 -4.38 -10.15
CA ASN A 510 -39.11 -3.54 -9.81
C ASN A 510 -38.66 -2.07 -9.75
N VAL A 511 -39.36 -1.21 -10.49
CA VAL A 511 -39.11 0.23 -10.50
C VAL A 511 -40.13 0.91 -9.60
N PRO A 512 -39.71 1.75 -8.63
CA PRO A 512 -40.66 2.53 -7.83
C PRO A 512 -41.57 3.38 -8.72
N GLN A 513 -42.88 3.36 -8.46
CA GLN A 513 -43.88 4.00 -9.35
C GLN A 513 -43.65 5.50 -9.55
N ASP A 514 -43.15 6.19 -8.52
CA ASP A 514 -42.85 7.63 -8.53
C ASP A 514 -41.35 7.94 -8.63
N ALA A 515 -40.55 7.02 -9.21
CA ALA A 515 -39.11 7.21 -9.32
C ALA A 515 -38.75 8.42 -10.19
N SER A 516 -38.04 9.38 -9.61
CA SER A 516 -37.45 10.49 -10.36
C SER A 516 -36.38 9.98 -11.34
N SER A 517 -36.09 10.76 -12.39
CA SER A 517 -35.01 10.42 -13.33
C SER A 517 -33.64 10.30 -12.65
N ALA A 518 -33.40 11.08 -11.59
CA ALA A 518 -32.20 11.00 -10.77
C ALA A 518 -32.12 9.67 -10.01
N LEU A 519 -33.22 9.25 -9.36
CA LEU A 519 -33.29 7.97 -8.67
C LEU A 519 -33.08 6.80 -9.66
N LEU A 520 -33.70 6.84 -10.84
CA LEU A 520 -33.51 5.80 -11.86
C LEU A 520 -32.05 5.68 -12.31
N THR A 521 -31.36 6.80 -12.48
CA THR A 521 -29.93 6.81 -12.85
C THR A 521 -29.10 6.16 -11.75
N LEU A 522 -29.32 6.53 -10.49
CA LEU A 522 -28.61 5.95 -9.35
C LEU A 522 -28.90 4.47 -9.16
N LEU A 523 -30.14 4.02 -9.41
CA LEU A 523 -30.48 2.60 -9.38
C LEU A 523 -29.81 1.81 -10.51
N GLN A 524 -29.68 2.40 -11.71
CA GLN A 524 -28.91 1.81 -12.82
C GLN A 524 -27.42 1.70 -12.49
N ASP A 525 -26.83 2.75 -11.94
CA ASP A 525 -25.44 2.75 -11.47
C ASP A 525 -25.25 1.69 -10.37
N GLY A 526 -26.19 1.60 -9.43
CA GLY A 526 -26.19 0.59 -8.38
C GLY A 526 -26.27 -0.84 -8.91
N ALA A 527 -27.09 -1.09 -9.93
CA ALA A 527 -27.15 -2.39 -10.59
C ALA A 527 -25.81 -2.74 -11.28
N SER A 528 -25.19 -1.77 -11.98
CA SER A 528 -23.87 -1.99 -12.58
C SER A 528 -22.81 -2.29 -11.54
N ASN A 529 -22.80 -1.56 -10.41
CA ASN A 529 -21.85 -1.80 -9.33
C ASN A 529 -22.09 -3.17 -8.67
N PHE A 530 -23.34 -3.57 -8.48
CA PHE A 530 -23.68 -4.89 -7.95
C PHE A 530 -23.20 -6.01 -8.87
N GLU A 531 -23.36 -5.84 -10.18
CA GLU A 531 -22.87 -6.76 -11.21
C GLU A 531 -21.33 -6.90 -11.14
N ASN A 532 -20.61 -5.77 -11.06
CA ASN A 532 -19.15 -5.74 -10.89
C ASN A 532 -18.69 -6.52 -9.64
N LEU A 533 -19.44 -6.44 -8.53
CA LEU A 533 -19.13 -7.17 -7.31
C LEU A 533 -19.48 -8.67 -7.37
N SER A 534 -20.27 -9.14 -8.35
CA SER A 534 -20.67 -10.56 -8.47
C SER A 534 -19.59 -11.47 -9.00
N ASP A 535 -18.76 -10.96 -9.90
CA ASP A 535 -17.76 -11.74 -10.60
C ASP A 535 -16.39 -11.08 -10.41
N PRO A 536 -15.68 -11.45 -9.33
CA PRO A 536 -14.42 -10.81 -9.01
C PRO A 536 -13.32 -11.12 -10.05
N GLN A 537 -13.46 -12.14 -10.90
CA GLN A 537 -12.45 -12.59 -11.88
C GLN A 537 -11.06 -12.95 -11.29
N GLU A 538 -10.95 -13.06 -9.97
CA GLU A 538 -9.70 -13.24 -9.22
C GLU A 538 -8.99 -14.56 -9.56
N LEU A 539 -9.72 -15.69 -9.49
CA LEU A 539 -9.16 -17.01 -9.78
C LEU A 539 -8.84 -17.16 -11.27
N GLN A 540 -9.67 -16.60 -12.16
CA GLN A 540 -9.47 -16.62 -13.60
C GLN A 540 -8.18 -15.87 -13.98
N ALA A 541 -7.94 -14.70 -13.37
CA ALA A 541 -6.72 -13.94 -13.55
C ALA A 541 -5.49 -14.71 -13.05
N LEU A 542 -5.57 -15.33 -11.86
CA LEU A 542 -4.50 -16.17 -11.31
C LEU A 542 -4.18 -17.36 -12.22
N LEU A 543 -5.19 -18.11 -12.65
CA LEU A 543 -5.01 -19.25 -13.55
C LEU A 543 -4.45 -18.83 -14.90
N ASN A 544 -4.88 -17.68 -15.45
CA ASN A 544 -4.31 -17.15 -16.70
C ASN A 544 -2.82 -16.80 -16.51
N GLY A 545 -2.46 -16.17 -15.40
CA GLY A 545 -1.06 -15.92 -15.03
C GLY A 545 -0.25 -17.22 -14.94
N LEU A 546 -0.75 -18.23 -14.22
CA LEU A 546 -0.09 -19.53 -14.06
C LEU A 546 -0.05 -20.39 -15.35
N ALA A 547 -0.87 -20.04 -16.34
CA ALA A 547 -0.77 -20.53 -17.72
C ALA A 547 0.28 -19.78 -18.56
N GLY A 548 0.92 -18.76 -17.97
CA GLY A 548 1.86 -17.85 -18.63
C GLY A 548 1.17 -16.89 -19.60
N GLY A 549 -0.08 -16.52 -19.34
CA GLY A 549 -0.85 -15.53 -20.10
C GLY A 549 -0.68 -14.09 -19.59
N PHE A 550 -1.38 -13.16 -20.24
CA PHE A 550 -1.40 -11.73 -19.91
C PHE A 550 -2.50 -11.42 -18.90
N VAL A 551 -2.14 -10.92 -17.71
CA VAL A 551 -3.12 -10.45 -16.72
C VAL A 551 -3.49 -9.00 -17.03
N LEU A 552 -4.78 -8.75 -17.28
CA LEU A 552 -5.28 -7.43 -17.65
C LEU A 552 -4.94 -6.39 -16.56
N PRO A 553 -4.37 -5.23 -16.92
CA PRO A 553 -4.13 -4.16 -15.97
C PRO A 553 -5.43 -3.50 -15.50
N GLY A 554 -5.38 -2.90 -14.31
CA GLY A 554 -6.48 -2.13 -13.75
C GLY A 554 -5.98 -1.17 -12.68
N THR A 555 -6.67 -0.03 -12.50
CA THR A 555 -6.43 0.83 -11.35
C THR A 555 -6.88 0.09 -10.09
N GLY A 556 -6.11 0.16 -9.01
CA GLY A 556 -6.66 -0.16 -7.68
C GLY A 556 -7.43 1.04 -7.12
N GLY A 557 -8.04 0.87 -5.94
CA GLY A 557 -8.76 1.92 -5.24
C GLY A 557 -9.71 1.40 -4.17
N ASP A 558 -10.17 2.31 -3.33
CA ASP A 558 -11.26 2.07 -2.39
C ASP A 558 -12.57 1.82 -3.17
N PRO A 559 -13.24 0.67 -2.99
CA PRO A 559 -14.41 0.32 -3.78
C PRO A 559 -15.69 1.07 -3.37
N VAL A 560 -15.75 1.68 -2.19
CA VAL A 560 -16.87 2.56 -1.79
C VAL A 560 -16.74 3.90 -2.50
N ARG A 561 -15.53 4.47 -2.50
CA ARG A 561 -15.24 5.77 -3.15
C ARG A 561 -15.15 5.67 -4.67
N ASN A 562 -14.63 4.56 -5.19
CA ASN A 562 -14.43 4.31 -6.63
C ASN A 562 -15.05 2.96 -7.04
N PRO A 563 -16.39 2.86 -7.17
CA PRO A 563 -17.10 1.60 -7.44
C PRO A 563 -16.77 0.92 -8.77
N GLN A 564 -16.15 1.65 -9.69
CA GLN A 564 -15.81 1.19 -11.03
C GLN A 564 -14.49 0.43 -11.09
N VAL A 565 -13.75 0.32 -9.98
CA VAL A 565 -12.48 -0.40 -9.90
C VAL A 565 -12.75 -1.91 -9.98
N PRO A 566 -12.23 -2.62 -11.01
CA PRO A 566 -12.41 -4.06 -11.11
C PRO A 566 -11.33 -4.83 -10.34
N SER A 567 -11.73 -5.95 -9.74
CA SER A 567 -10.84 -6.98 -9.22
C SER A 567 -10.31 -7.90 -10.34
N GLY A 568 -9.39 -8.81 -10.02
CA GLY A 568 -8.76 -9.71 -10.98
C GLY A 568 -7.87 -8.98 -11.99
N ARG A 569 -7.19 -7.91 -11.56
CA ARG A 569 -6.36 -7.06 -12.42
C ARG A 569 -4.92 -6.91 -11.93
N ASN A 570 -4.03 -6.67 -12.88
CA ASN A 570 -2.65 -6.28 -12.63
C ASN A 570 -2.58 -4.81 -12.24
N ILE A 571 -2.56 -4.55 -10.93
CA ILE A 571 -2.70 -3.21 -10.35
C ILE A 571 -1.62 -2.26 -10.89
N TYR A 572 -2.04 -1.08 -11.33
CA TYR A 572 -1.15 0.06 -11.55
C TYR A 572 -1.63 1.27 -10.76
N ALA A 573 -0.70 2.19 -10.47
CA ALA A 573 -0.99 3.41 -9.76
C ALA A 573 -1.39 4.53 -10.72
N PHE A 574 -2.13 5.51 -10.19
CA PHE A 574 -2.30 6.78 -10.87
C PHE A 574 -0.94 7.45 -11.13
N GLU A 575 -0.85 8.24 -12.19
CA GLU A 575 0.39 8.96 -12.52
C GLU A 575 0.76 9.92 -11.38
N ALA A 576 1.89 9.66 -10.72
CA ALA A 576 2.32 10.38 -9.52
C ALA A 576 2.54 11.88 -9.76
N ASP A 577 2.90 12.26 -10.99
CA ASP A 577 3.12 13.65 -11.42
C ASP A 577 1.83 14.43 -11.68
N LYS A 578 0.64 13.80 -11.55
CA LYS A 578 -0.66 14.48 -11.61
C LYS A 578 -1.18 14.91 -10.23
N ILE A 579 -0.42 14.65 -9.17
CA ILE A 579 -0.75 15.06 -7.80
C ILE A 579 -0.07 16.41 -7.46
N PRO A 580 -0.79 17.38 -6.86
CA PRO A 580 -2.22 17.36 -6.61
C PRO A 580 -3.04 17.67 -7.87
N THR A 581 -4.24 17.11 -7.97
CA THR A 581 -5.19 17.50 -9.04
C THR A 581 -5.81 18.87 -8.79
N GLN A 582 -6.39 19.49 -9.81
CA GLN A 582 -7.08 20.79 -9.67
C GLN A 582 -8.23 20.75 -8.65
N SER A 583 -8.98 19.66 -8.62
CA SER A 583 -10.07 19.47 -7.65
C SER A 583 -9.53 19.27 -6.24
N ALA A 584 -8.48 18.47 -6.07
CA ALA A 584 -7.82 18.29 -4.78
C ALA A 584 -7.22 19.62 -4.26
N TYR A 585 -6.70 20.47 -5.15
CA TYR A 585 -6.23 21.81 -4.78
C TYR A 585 -7.31 22.67 -4.14
N LYS A 586 -8.53 22.64 -4.68
CA LYS A 586 -9.68 23.36 -4.10
C LYS A 586 -10.14 22.75 -2.78
N ALA A 587 -10.24 21.42 -2.72
CA ALA A 587 -10.65 20.71 -1.51
C ALA A 587 -9.66 20.94 -0.36
N GLY A 588 -8.35 20.82 -0.61
CA GLY A 588 -7.31 21.07 0.39
C GLY A 588 -7.28 22.52 0.88
N GLY A 589 -7.60 23.49 0.02
CA GLY A 589 -7.75 24.89 0.44
C GLY A 589 -8.91 25.08 1.41
N THR A 590 -10.05 24.45 1.14
CA THR A 590 -11.23 24.47 2.02
C THR A 590 -10.90 23.84 3.37
N ALA A 591 -10.32 22.64 3.36
CA ALA A 591 -9.92 21.92 4.56
C ALA A 591 -8.90 22.69 5.41
N LEU A 592 -7.93 23.38 4.78
CA LEU A 592 -7.00 24.24 5.52
C LEU A 592 -7.74 25.42 6.18
N LEU A 593 -8.64 26.10 5.47
CA LEU A 593 -9.36 27.25 6.03
C LEU A 593 -10.24 26.84 7.22
N GLU A 594 -10.86 25.66 7.16
CA GLU A 594 -11.61 25.08 8.28
C GLU A 594 -10.70 24.81 9.48
N LEU A 595 -9.53 24.19 9.25
CA LEU A 595 -8.53 23.96 10.29
C LEU A 595 -8.08 25.28 10.95
N LEU A 596 -7.80 26.32 10.15
CA LEU A 596 -7.39 27.62 10.67
C LEU A 596 -8.50 28.29 11.48
N LYS A 597 -9.76 28.17 11.04
CA LYS A 597 -10.92 28.69 11.76
C LYS A 597 -11.08 28.00 13.11
N GLN A 598 -11.00 26.67 13.16
CA GLN A 598 -11.05 25.91 14.40
C GLN A 598 -9.92 26.29 15.35
N HIS A 599 -8.68 26.38 14.84
CA HIS A 599 -7.53 26.82 15.64
C HIS A 599 -7.75 28.22 16.23
N GLN A 600 -8.23 29.18 15.43
CA GLN A 600 -8.51 30.54 15.90
C GLN A 600 -9.58 30.56 16.99
N GLN A 601 -10.62 29.72 16.89
CA GLN A 601 -11.64 29.61 17.93
C GLN A 601 -11.07 29.09 19.25
N GLN A 602 -10.16 28.12 19.19
CA GLN A 602 -9.54 27.50 20.37
C GLN A 602 -8.39 28.34 20.96
N HIS A 603 -7.76 29.22 20.18
CA HIS A 603 -6.54 29.94 20.57
C HIS A 603 -6.69 31.46 20.47
N SER A 604 -7.81 32.00 20.94
CA SER A 604 -8.07 33.45 21.08
C SER A 604 -7.83 34.26 19.79
N GLY A 605 -8.21 33.70 18.65
CA GLY A 605 -8.07 34.32 17.33
C GLY A 605 -6.68 34.23 16.71
N SER A 606 -5.72 33.54 17.34
CA SER A 606 -4.37 33.37 16.79
C SER A 606 -4.34 32.38 15.63
N THR A 607 -3.53 32.69 14.62
CA THR A 607 -3.27 31.81 13.47
C THR A 607 -1.94 31.08 13.70
N PRO A 608 -1.85 29.77 13.42
CA PRO A 608 -0.60 29.03 13.57
C PRO A 608 0.47 29.59 12.62
N LYS A 609 1.70 29.75 13.13
CA LYS A 609 2.85 30.18 12.32
C LYS A 609 3.56 29.04 11.60
N LYS A 610 3.35 27.81 12.08
CA LYS A 610 3.96 26.58 11.59
C LYS A 610 2.98 25.42 11.77
N ILE A 611 2.89 24.53 10.78
CA ILE A 611 2.09 23.29 10.84
C ILE A 611 2.98 22.12 10.44
N ALA A 612 2.88 21.01 11.18
CA ALA A 612 3.52 19.75 10.80
C ALA A 612 2.53 18.88 10.01
N PHE A 613 2.98 18.33 8.87
CA PHE A 613 2.20 17.47 8.00
C PHE A 613 2.85 16.09 7.87
N SER A 614 2.03 15.06 7.69
CA SER A 614 2.45 13.70 7.35
C SER A 614 1.89 13.32 5.99
N LEU A 615 2.74 13.00 5.02
CA LEU A 615 2.33 12.56 3.68
C LEU A 615 2.49 11.05 3.52
N TRP A 616 1.39 10.39 3.14
CA TRP A 616 1.30 8.95 2.93
C TRP A 616 0.97 8.65 1.48
N SER A 617 1.69 7.70 0.87
CA SER A 617 1.51 7.31 -0.53
C SER A 617 0.09 6.82 -0.83
N SER A 618 -0.48 6.01 0.08
CA SER A 618 -1.83 5.45 -0.05
C SER A 618 -2.89 6.55 -0.05
N GLU A 619 -2.79 7.49 0.90
CA GLU A 619 -3.74 8.60 1.02
C GLU A 619 -3.63 9.56 -0.17
N ALA A 620 -2.41 9.90 -0.58
CA ALA A 620 -2.16 10.69 -1.78
C ALA A 620 -2.87 10.11 -3.01
N LEU A 621 -2.75 8.79 -3.23
CA LEU A 621 -3.44 8.08 -4.32
C LEU A 621 -4.96 8.06 -4.14
N ARG A 622 -5.47 7.91 -2.90
CA ARG A 622 -6.92 7.86 -2.60
C ARG A 622 -7.62 9.20 -2.81
N HIS A 623 -7.01 10.30 -2.37
CA HIS A 623 -7.62 11.63 -2.41
C HIS A 623 -7.02 12.55 -3.50
N LEU A 624 -6.08 12.05 -4.31
CA LEU A 624 -5.46 12.76 -5.44
C LEU A 624 -4.77 14.09 -5.04
N GLY A 625 -4.16 14.13 -3.85
CA GLY A 625 -3.38 15.27 -3.38
C GLY A 625 -4.02 16.31 -2.45
N VAL A 626 -5.02 15.97 -1.64
CA VAL A 626 -5.70 16.93 -0.73
C VAL A 626 -4.75 17.46 0.34
N VAL A 627 -3.94 16.62 0.99
CA VAL A 627 -3.00 17.05 2.04
C VAL A 627 -1.84 17.85 1.45
N GLU A 628 -1.31 17.44 0.29
CA GLU A 628 -0.36 18.22 -0.50
C GLU A 628 -0.91 19.61 -0.79
N SER A 629 -2.19 19.68 -1.15
CA SER A 629 -2.87 20.94 -1.41
C SER A 629 -3.00 21.80 -0.15
N GLN A 630 -3.27 21.22 1.03
CA GLN A 630 -3.22 21.96 2.30
C GLN A 630 -1.85 22.59 2.53
N ILE A 631 -0.76 21.86 2.26
CA ILE A 631 0.62 22.37 2.35
C ILE A 631 0.83 23.53 1.36
N LEU A 632 0.43 23.35 0.09
CA LEU A 632 0.55 24.41 -0.92
C LEU A 632 -0.21 25.66 -0.52
N HIS A 633 -1.45 25.52 -0.03
CA HIS A 633 -2.22 26.64 0.47
C HIS A 633 -1.52 27.29 1.66
N ALA A 634 -1.11 26.54 2.68
CA ALA A 634 -0.44 27.06 3.88
C ALA A 634 0.75 27.97 3.54
N LEU A 635 1.62 27.49 2.65
CA LEU A 635 2.81 28.19 2.14
C LEU A 635 2.49 29.38 1.20
N GLY A 636 1.28 29.40 0.62
CA GLY A 636 0.87 30.39 -0.37
C GLY A 636 1.43 30.10 -1.77
N LEU A 637 1.26 28.86 -2.22
CA LEU A 637 1.70 28.34 -3.51
C LEU A 637 0.50 27.99 -4.40
N GLN A 638 0.61 28.34 -5.68
CA GLN A 638 -0.33 28.00 -6.75
C GLN A 638 0.31 26.94 -7.65
N PRO A 639 -0.24 25.72 -7.72
CA PRO A 639 0.21 24.73 -8.69
C PRO A 639 -0.12 25.15 -10.12
N ARG A 640 0.79 24.81 -11.04
CA ARG A 640 0.65 24.98 -12.48
C ARG A 640 0.67 23.61 -13.15
N TRP A 641 -0.34 23.34 -13.96
CA TRP A 641 -0.48 22.08 -14.69
C TRP A 641 -0.27 22.27 -16.19
N ASP A 642 0.18 21.22 -16.87
CA ASP A 642 0.12 21.14 -18.32
C ASP A 642 -1.31 20.77 -18.82
N GLN A 643 -1.49 20.70 -20.13
CA GLN A 643 -2.78 20.32 -20.74
C GLN A 643 -3.23 18.90 -20.36
N GLY A 644 -2.30 18.01 -20.00
CA GLY A 644 -2.57 16.64 -19.55
C GLY A 644 -2.86 16.54 -18.06
N GLY A 645 -2.92 17.67 -17.33
CA GLY A 645 -3.17 17.70 -15.90
C GLY A 645 -1.95 17.34 -15.04
N ARG A 646 -0.75 17.24 -15.61
CA ARG A 646 0.48 16.99 -14.85
C ARG A 646 0.97 18.27 -14.20
N LEU A 647 1.40 18.17 -12.95
CA LEU A 647 2.00 19.27 -12.21
C LEU A 647 3.40 19.55 -12.75
N ILE A 648 3.61 20.75 -13.29
CA ILE A 648 4.88 21.15 -13.92
C ILE A 648 5.64 22.20 -13.12
N ALA A 649 4.95 22.96 -12.26
CA ALA A 649 5.58 23.99 -11.43
C ALA A 649 4.70 24.37 -10.23
N LEU A 650 5.34 24.98 -9.23
CA LEU A 650 4.68 25.66 -8.12
C LEU A 650 5.04 27.15 -8.16
N ASP A 651 4.03 28.00 -8.33
CA ASP A 651 4.15 29.45 -8.37
C ASP A 651 3.87 30.06 -7.01
N ILE A 652 4.65 31.07 -6.63
CA ILE A 652 4.45 31.79 -5.37
C ILE A 652 3.29 32.78 -5.56
N ILE A 653 2.24 32.64 -4.74
CA ILE A 653 1.17 33.63 -4.67
C ILE A 653 1.75 34.88 -3.99
N PRO A 654 1.66 36.07 -4.61
CA PRO A 654 2.12 37.31 -4.00
C PRO A 654 1.43 37.56 -2.65
N ARG A 655 2.18 38.04 -1.64
CA ARG A 655 1.67 38.29 -0.28
C ARG A 655 0.35 39.08 -0.24
N GLN A 656 0.21 40.08 -1.11
CA GLN A 656 -1.00 40.90 -1.22
C GLN A 656 -2.22 40.11 -1.73
N GLN A 657 -2.02 39.16 -2.65
CA GLN A 657 -3.10 38.31 -3.18
C GLN A 657 -3.47 37.18 -2.21
N LEU A 658 -2.50 36.68 -1.43
CA LEU A 658 -2.72 35.62 -0.45
C LEU A 658 -3.66 36.05 0.68
N GLY A 659 -3.75 37.37 0.97
CA GLY A 659 -4.68 37.92 1.96
C GLY A 659 -4.37 37.61 3.43
N ARG A 660 -3.32 36.82 3.70
CA ARG A 660 -2.85 36.44 5.05
C ARG A 660 -1.33 36.19 5.06
N PRO A 661 -0.70 36.17 6.25
CA PRO A 661 0.67 35.69 6.39
C PRO A 661 0.81 34.26 5.83
N ARG A 662 2.02 33.93 5.38
CA ARG A 662 2.37 32.55 5.05
C ARG A 662 2.43 31.74 6.34
N ILE A 663 2.15 30.45 6.24
CA ILE A 663 2.26 29.51 7.36
C ILE A 663 3.41 28.57 6.99
N ASP A 664 4.41 28.47 7.86
CA ASP A 664 5.53 27.54 7.64
C ASP A 664 5.04 26.09 7.76
N ALA A 665 5.71 25.17 7.07
CA ALA A 665 5.31 23.77 7.04
C ALA A 665 6.52 22.89 7.29
N VAL A 666 6.40 21.92 8.21
CA VAL A 666 7.35 20.81 8.33
C VAL A 666 6.65 19.57 7.82
N VAL A 667 7.22 18.94 6.80
CA VAL A 667 6.56 17.84 6.09
C VAL A 667 7.35 16.57 6.33
N GLN A 668 6.79 15.69 7.13
CA GLN A 668 7.24 14.31 7.23
C GLN A 668 6.60 13.50 6.10
N VAL A 669 7.39 12.81 5.31
CA VAL A 669 6.91 11.93 4.23
C VAL A 669 7.24 10.48 4.56
N THR A 670 6.32 9.55 4.29
CA THR A 670 6.62 8.12 4.42
C THR A 670 7.57 7.67 3.31
N SER A 671 8.33 6.60 3.54
CA SER A 671 9.30 6.11 2.55
C SER A 671 8.65 5.73 1.22
N VAL A 672 7.47 5.09 1.25
CA VAL A 672 6.73 4.78 0.02
C VAL A 672 6.33 6.06 -0.71
N TYR A 673 5.95 7.12 0.03
CA TYR A 673 5.66 8.42 -0.58
C TYR A 673 6.92 9.00 -1.25
N ARG A 674 8.05 8.99 -0.55
CA ARG A 674 9.35 9.43 -1.07
C ARG A 674 9.68 8.73 -2.39
N ASP A 675 9.47 7.42 -2.46
CA ASP A 675 9.83 6.66 -3.66
C ASP A 675 8.84 6.88 -4.81
N GLN A 676 7.57 7.18 -4.53
CA GLN A 676 6.54 7.33 -5.56
C GLN A 676 6.35 8.77 -6.04
N PHE A 677 6.52 9.75 -5.15
CA PHE A 677 6.16 11.17 -5.35
C PHE A 677 7.34 12.12 -5.17
N ASP A 678 8.57 11.65 -5.40
CA ASP A 678 9.79 12.47 -5.38
C ASP A 678 9.70 13.71 -6.29
N SER A 679 9.02 13.62 -7.44
CA SER A 679 8.76 14.75 -8.34
C SER A 679 8.05 15.92 -7.64
N PHE A 680 6.99 15.64 -6.87
CA PHE A 680 6.31 16.65 -6.07
C PHE A 680 7.21 17.19 -4.96
N MET A 681 7.97 16.32 -4.29
CA MET A 681 8.94 16.73 -3.26
C MET A 681 9.99 17.70 -3.80
N HIS A 682 10.54 17.45 -4.99
CA HIS A 682 11.50 18.37 -5.62
C HIS A 682 10.87 19.73 -5.95
N LEU A 683 9.65 19.75 -6.50
CA LEU A 683 8.92 21.00 -6.76
C LEU A 683 8.66 21.77 -5.47
N LEU A 684 8.22 21.09 -4.42
CA LEU A 684 7.94 21.68 -3.11
C LEU A 684 9.21 22.20 -2.44
N ALA A 685 10.30 21.44 -2.45
CA ALA A 685 11.60 21.87 -1.93
C ALA A 685 12.08 23.15 -2.62
N GLY A 686 12.03 23.20 -3.95
CA GLY A 686 12.42 24.40 -4.71
C GLY A 686 11.49 25.59 -4.50
N ALA A 687 10.21 25.36 -4.19
CA ALA A 687 9.29 26.42 -3.81
C ALA A 687 9.60 26.97 -2.41
N ILE A 688 9.85 26.10 -1.43
CA ILE A 688 10.19 26.48 -0.04
C ILE A 688 11.52 27.23 0.02
N GLU A 689 12.54 26.78 -0.73
CA GLU A 689 13.82 27.49 -0.85
C GLU A 689 13.59 28.94 -1.30
N ARG A 690 12.80 29.16 -2.36
CA ARG A 690 12.47 30.50 -2.84
C ARG A 690 11.64 31.31 -1.83
N LEU A 691 10.66 30.68 -1.17
CA LEU A 691 9.83 31.31 -0.13
C LEU A 691 10.66 31.78 1.07
N SER A 692 11.68 31.02 1.46
CA SER A 692 12.57 31.38 2.58
C SER A 692 13.44 32.61 2.31
N GLN A 693 13.57 33.01 1.05
CA GLN A 693 14.40 34.13 0.59
C GLN A 693 13.58 35.40 0.30
N LEU A 694 12.25 35.34 0.40
CA LEU A 694 11.40 36.51 0.17
C LEU A 694 11.56 37.55 1.28
N ASP A 695 11.65 38.81 0.87
CA ASP A 695 11.67 39.97 1.76
C ASP A 695 10.23 40.38 2.11
N GLU A 696 9.63 39.63 3.05
CA GLU A 696 8.28 39.81 3.57
C GLU A 696 8.34 39.89 5.11
N ASP A 697 7.91 41.00 5.70
CA ASP A 697 8.02 41.26 7.14
C ASP A 697 7.31 40.19 8.00
N ASP A 698 6.24 39.61 7.48
CA ASP A 698 5.38 38.64 8.17
C ASP A 698 5.46 37.23 7.55
N ASN A 699 6.65 36.82 7.08
CA ASN A 699 6.89 35.49 6.53
C ASN A 699 7.60 34.57 7.55
N PRO A 700 6.87 33.68 8.25
CA PRO A 700 7.45 32.72 9.19
C PRO A 700 8.51 31.81 8.56
N ILE A 701 8.39 31.48 7.27
CA ILE A 701 9.34 30.58 6.58
C ILE A 701 10.74 31.21 6.58
N ALA A 702 10.84 32.47 6.16
CA ALA A 702 12.10 33.21 6.13
C ALA A 702 12.64 33.47 7.55
N GLN A 703 11.77 33.81 8.49
CA GLN A 703 12.14 34.04 9.90
C GLN A 703 12.69 32.78 10.57
N HIS A 704 12.01 31.64 10.44
CA HIS A 704 12.46 30.37 11.01
C HIS A 704 13.73 29.87 10.33
N SER A 705 13.87 30.02 9.01
CA SER A 705 15.10 29.65 8.32
C SER A 705 16.32 30.44 8.81
N LYS A 706 16.20 31.75 9.05
CA LYS A 706 17.29 32.55 9.65
C LYS A 706 17.63 32.08 11.07
N LEU A 707 16.62 31.75 11.87
CA LEU A 707 16.81 31.26 13.24
C LEU A 707 17.54 29.91 13.26
N ILE A 708 17.15 28.98 12.38
CA ILE A 708 17.76 27.65 12.28
C ILE A 708 19.16 27.75 11.67
N GLU A 709 19.40 28.63 10.70
CA GLU A 709 20.75 28.89 10.18
C GLU A 709 21.70 29.28 11.30
N GLN A 710 21.28 30.18 12.20
CA GLN A 710 22.07 30.58 13.36
C GLN A 710 22.33 29.40 14.32
N GLN A 711 21.31 28.59 14.62
CA GLN A 711 21.46 27.41 15.48
C GLN A 711 22.46 26.39 14.89
N LEU A 712 22.42 26.18 13.57
CA LEU A 712 23.36 25.28 12.90
C LEU A 712 24.79 25.82 12.93
N LEU A 713 24.97 27.14 12.75
CA LEU A 713 26.27 27.79 12.90
C LEU A 713 26.83 27.63 14.32
N ASP A 714 25.99 27.83 15.33
CA ASP A 714 26.36 27.68 16.74
C ASP A 714 26.74 26.22 17.08
N ASN A 715 26.13 25.25 16.37
CA ASN A 715 26.47 23.82 16.46
C ASN A 715 27.66 23.40 15.58
N GLY A 716 28.38 24.34 14.96
CA GLY A 716 29.59 24.07 14.19
C GLY A 716 29.36 23.52 12.78
N VAL A 717 28.15 23.69 12.21
CA VAL A 717 27.90 23.42 10.79
C VAL A 717 28.51 24.54 9.94
N GLN A 718 29.14 24.20 8.83
CA GLN A 718 29.75 25.20 7.94
C GLN A 718 28.70 26.16 7.37
N LYS A 719 29.04 27.44 7.22
CA LYS A 719 28.10 28.51 6.85
C LYS A 719 27.24 28.22 5.61
N GLU A 720 27.86 27.80 4.50
CA GLU A 720 27.11 27.49 3.27
C GLU A 720 26.17 26.30 3.47
N GLN A 721 26.63 25.27 4.18
CA GLN A 721 25.81 24.10 4.51
C GLN A 721 24.67 24.47 5.48
N ALA A 722 24.93 25.28 6.50
CA ALA A 722 23.95 25.74 7.48
C ALA A 722 22.81 26.50 6.79
N LYS A 723 23.14 27.42 5.88
CA LYS A 723 22.16 28.16 5.08
C LYS A 723 21.29 27.24 4.24
N GLN A 724 21.88 26.26 3.56
CA GLN A 724 21.14 25.30 2.74
C GLN A 724 20.23 24.40 3.57
N LEU A 725 20.74 23.86 4.68
CA LEU A 725 19.99 22.96 5.56
C LEU A 725 18.84 23.67 6.29
N ALA A 726 19.03 24.92 6.70
CA ALA A 726 18.01 25.70 7.41
C ALA A 726 16.74 25.99 6.57
N GLN A 727 16.83 25.86 5.25
CA GLN A 727 15.73 26.06 4.32
C GLN A 727 14.93 24.78 4.07
N ILE A 728 15.44 23.61 4.49
CA ILE A 728 14.76 22.34 4.28
C ILE A 728 13.57 22.20 5.22
N ARG A 729 12.48 21.64 4.70
CA ARG A 729 11.25 21.32 5.44
C ARG A 729 10.74 19.91 5.21
N LEU A 730 11.32 19.16 4.27
CA LEU A 730 10.90 17.81 3.94
C LEU A 730 11.82 16.80 4.62
N PHE A 731 11.22 15.83 5.32
CA PHE A 731 11.93 14.85 6.12
C PHE A 731 11.35 13.45 5.92
N SER A 732 12.21 12.44 5.83
CA SER A 732 11.82 11.03 5.70
C SER A 732 12.83 10.12 6.37
N ASN A 733 12.63 8.81 6.22
CA ASN A 733 13.68 7.81 6.40
C ASN A 733 14.85 8.09 5.44
N GLN A 734 16.01 7.50 5.72
CA GLN A 734 17.13 7.47 4.79
C GLN A 734 16.70 6.83 3.45
N PRO A 735 17.24 7.24 2.29
CA PRO A 735 17.02 6.54 1.03
C PRO A 735 17.29 5.06 1.18
N GLY A 736 16.47 4.26 0.50
CA GLY A 736 16.47 2.83 0.73
C GLY A 736 15.71 2.40 1.97
N ASP A 737 15.63 3.14 3.09
CA ASP A 737 15.05 2.72 4.39
C ASP A 737 13.54 3.01 4.56
N TYR A 738 12.83 2.22 5.38
CA TYR A 738 11.39 2.31 5.61
C TYR A 738 10.94 2.07 7.06
N GLY A 739 9.85 2.74 7.44
CA GLY A 739 9.17 2.59 8.72
C GLY A 739 9.78 3.43 9.84
N THR A 740 8.96 3.78 10.83
CA THR A 740 9.40 4.60 11.98
C THR A 740 9.92 3.74 13.15
N GLY A 741 9.53 2.47 13.23
CA GLY A 741 9.81 1.60 14.38
C GLY A 741 9.05 1.96 15.65
N VAL A 742 8.23 3.02 15.64
CA VAL A 742 7.46 3.49 16.81
C VAL A 742 6.35 2.52 17.17
N SER A 743 5.67 1.92 16.19
CA SER A 743 4.60 0.94 16.45
C SER A 743 5.08 -0.25 17.28
N LYS A 744 6.32 -0.71 17.04
CA LYS A 744 6.93 -1.77 17.85
C LYS A 744 7.13 -1.31 19.29
N LEU A 745 7.78 -0.17 19.49
CA LEU A 745 8.04 0.34 20.83
C LEU A 745 6.74 0.61 21.59
N ALA A 746 5.70 1.08 20.91
CA ALA A 746 4.38 1.27 21.50
C ALA A 746 3.76 -0.05 22.00
N MET A 747 3.97 -1.17 21.29
CA MET A 747 3.54 -2.50 21.78
C MET A 747 4.43 -3.02 22.91
N ALA A 748 5.69 -2.59 22.99
CA ALA A 748 6.62 -2.89 24.07
C ALA A 748 6.54 -1.86 25.21
N SER A 749 5.34 -1.36 25.54
CA SER A 749 5.13 -0.27 26.51
C SER A 749 5.59 -0.57 27.93
N THR A 750 5.94 -1.82 28.24
CA THR A 750 6.52 -2.22 29.53
C THR A 750 8.04 -2.09 29.58
N GLU A 751 8.70 -1.77 28.46
CA GLU A 751 10.16 -1.66 28.35
C GLU A 751 10.68 -0.22 28.50
N TRP A 752 9.78 0.76 28.62
CA TRP A 752 10.11 2.18 28.78
C TRP A 752 9.13 2.86 29.74
N GLU A 753 9.59 3.96 30.34
CA GLU A 753 8.88 4.65 31.43
C GLU A 753 8.21 5.96 30.97
N ASP A 754 8.67 6.55 29.86
CA ASP A 754 8.12 7.78 29.31
C ASP A 754 8.24 7.89 27.78
N ASP A 755 7.44 8.79 27.19
CA ASP A 755 7.27 8.98 25.75
C ASP A 755 8.56 9.41 25.00
N SER A 756 9.64 9.79 25.72
CA SER A 756 10.91 10.17 25.08
C SER A 756 11.49 9.05 24.24
N VAL A 757 11.32 7.78 24.65
CA VAL A 757 11.81 6.62 23.89
C VAL A 757 11.12 6.53 22.52
N LEU A 758 9.82 6.79 22.47
CA LEU A 758 9.06 6.84 21.21
C LEU A 758 9.49 8.03 20.35
N ALA A 759 9.66 9.21 20.97
CA ALA A 759 10.07 10.43 20.28
C ALA A 759 11.49 10.31 19.70
N GLU A 760 12.45 9.78 20.45
CA GLU A 760 13.83 9.57 20.00
C GLU A 760 13.91 8.57 18.85
N GLN A 761 13.15 7.47 18.92
CA GLN A 761 13.04 6.52 17.83
C GLN A 761 12.49 7.20 16.56
N PHE A 762 11.39 7.94 16.68
CA PHE A 762 10.80 8.66 15.56
C PHE A 762 11.78 9.67 14.95
N LEU A 763 12.38 10.52 15.78
CA LEU A 763 13.33 11.56 15.35
C LEU A 763 14.59 10.95 14.73
N SER A 764 15.10 9.84 15.25
CA SER A 764 16.31 9.20 14.72
C SER A 764 16.07 8.57 13.35
N ARG A 765 14.89 7.99 13.11
CA ARG A 765 14.56 7.41 11.80
C ARG A 765 14.14 8.45 10.78
N MET A 766 13.45 9.51 11.18
CA MET A 766 12.87 10.51 10.27
C MET A 766 13.75 11.74 10.03
N GLN A 767 14.97 11.80 10.58
CA GLN A 767 15.85 12.98 10.51
C GLN A 767 16.43 13.30 9.12
N TYR A 768 16.22 12.44 8.13
CA TYR A 768 16.89 12.60 6.83
C TYR A 768 16.18 13.66 6.01
N ALA A 769 16.93 14.69 5.66
CA ALA A 769 16.47 15.91 5.03
C ALA A 769 16.44 15.78 3.50
N TYR A 770 15.36 16.27 2.88
CA TYR A 770 15.12 16.25 1.44
C TYR A 770 14.91 17.66 0.92
N GLY A 771 15.80 18.11 0.03
CA GLY A 771 15.86 19.45 -0.53
C GLY A 771 16.27 19.44 -2.00
N THR A 772 16.56 20.62 -2.54
CA THR A 772 16.98 20.78 -3.96
C THR A 772 18.41 20.27 -4.21
N GLN A 773 19.31 20.43 -3.24
CA GLN A 773 20.72 20.03 -3.33
C GLN A 773 21.09 18.86 -2.42
N HIS A 774 20.24 18.57 -1.44
CA HIS A 774 20.48 17.55 -0.42
C HIS A 774 19.35 16.53 -0.51
N TRP A 775 19.67 15.24 -0.63
CA TRP A 775 18.66 14.21 -0.74
C TRP A 775 18.97 13.08 0.23
N GLY A 776 18.16 12.97 1.29
CA GLY A 776 18.34 11.92 2.30
C GLY A 776 19.55 12.12 3.22
N VAL A 777 19.89 13.37 3.57
CA VAL A 777 21.05 13.68 4.41
C VAL A 777 20.66 13.91 5.87
N ALA A 778 21.47 13.43 6.81
CA ALA A 778 21.33 13.73 8.23
C ALA A 778 22.54 14.54 8.73
N LEU A 779 22.35 15.31 9.79
CA LEU A 779 23.45 15.96 10.49
C LEU A 779 24.31 14.91 11.22
N ALA A 780 25.57 15.23 11.48
CA ALA A 780 26.35 14.44 12.42
C ALA A 780 25.69 14.51 13.80
N ALA A 781 25.72 13.42 14.57
CA ALA A 781 25.08 13.36 15.89
C ALA A 781 25.54 14.50 16.83
N THR A 782 26.79 14.96 16.70
CA THR A 782 27.35 16.08 17.46
C THR A 782 26.80 17.46 17.07
N GLN A 783 26.19 17.59 15.89
CA GLN A 783 25.62 18.83 15.35
C GLN A 783 24.11 18.95 15.61
N GLY A 784 23.50 17.92 16.21
CA GLY A 784 22.08 17.86 16.54
C GLY A 784 21.22 17.18 15.47
N ASN A 785 19.90 17.35 15.58
CA ASN A 785 18.91 16.76 14.68
C ASN A 785 18.11 17.88 14.00
N LEU A 786 18.29 18.05 12.68
CA LEU A 786 17.66 19.12 11.91
C LEU A 786 16.13 19.00 11.91
N PHE A 787 15.61 17.78 11.84
CA PHE A 787 14.16 17.55 11.89
C PHE A 787 13.56 18.01 13.22
N SER A 788 14.22 17.67 14.34
CA SER A 788 13.83 18.16 15.67
C SER A 788 13.86 19.69 15.75
N GLN A 789 14.88 20.34 15.18
CA GLN A 789 14.96 21.82 15.14
C GLN A 789 13.84 22.44 14.31
N GLN A 790 13.45 21.81 13.21
CA GLN A 790 12.33 22.28 12.38
C GLN A 790 10.98 22.09 13.08
N LEU A 791 10.79 21.01 13.84
CA LEU A 791 9.55 20.75 14.58
C LEU A 791 9.31 21.74 15.73
N LYS A 792 10.38 22.23 16.37
CA LYS A 792 10.32 23.28 17.40
C LYS A 792 9.99 24.64 16.79
#